data_AF-A0A3M0Z062-F1
#
_entry.id   AF-A0A3M0Z062-F1
#
_cell.length_a   1.000
_cell.length_b   1.000
_cell.length_c   1.000
_cell.angle_alpha   90.00
_cell.angle_beta   90.00
_cell.angle_gamma   90.00
#
_symmetry.space_group_name_H-M   'P 1'
#
loop_
_entity.id
_entity.type
_entity.pdbx_description
1 polymer ?
#
loop_
_entity_poly.entity_id
_entity_poly.type
_entity_poly.pdbx_seq_one_letter_code
_entity_poly.pdbx_strand_id
1 'polypeptide(L)'
;DQNRFMLPPWQMRAEQVEQQSTHASVLKRVLLSTCPQALDHWFSPWRLYAARAELHDDGTIRLKHTVLQIAGIPVLYFPWLRVDRDWFEGLEFQQGRTSEWGHWVRIGRRFYVIPKRWRMRVFGESRSKRGYAVGLENRLQTTAFSGRLLTYWMKDHEPLSDYTAPDGKEYNARQETRSLDRYRIAGSWRYRLRESTEGERVSSDELWGQVDLQSDNDIYYEFFRDQYNRDPEPATYLDWEHIAYEDGNGGFSGLDWSVNLRPRVQSFNTVVERLPELRFALPAQAILPALPQLQYASRNTLGNYRMKFREYDLPRFDGSPDNSMYESARFDSIHMFYLPIQWGPLRLVPRVGGRFTWYNNSSANPVNEAQLNAMIAADNRRDQATNTAATSPYDSLGGTRRRWAVESGVELSLPVWSSMPWVSIPFLDINGLYQQFIPSINYTRIPKPNVEREYLYYFDATDRLEENHFVRLELDSYWQTLNFARQRRQLLRTSVYCDLLVDPVDSASHRGDLGWRGELNLAPWLGFNWRNLFNSDSFKLNSADLALRLGTTSSANITLSYFHQRSFSPHYVQSFGTELWQVMGSGDLPITYSPAEFINLAGYLPLGLKTSLSGRYSYDLEKEQFANASVILDHRFECWGIAVGYMEDTENRSIMFSVYLTAFPEKTRIHYGQQLKDKTIDE
;
A
#
# COMPACT_ATOMS: atom_id res chain seq x y z
N ASP A 1 18.69 -18.64 48.75
CA ASP A 1 19.02 -17.80 47.58
C ASP A 1 20.13 -18.30 46.64
N GLN A 2 20.83 -19.41 46.92
CA GLN A 2 22.02 -19.80 46.13
C GLN A 2 21.78 -20.39 44.72
N ASN A 3 20.53 -20.45 44.23
CA ASN A 3 20.20 -21.11 42.96
C ASN A 3 19.41 -20.24 41.96
N ARG A 4 19.45 -18.91 42.13
CA ARG A 4 18.83 -17.97 41.18
C ARG A 4 19.86 -17.41 40.22
N PHE A 5 19.46 -17.33 38.96
CA PHE A 5 20.26 -16.78 37.87
C PHE A 5 19.43 -15.72 37.15
N MET A 6 20.06 -14.59 36.79
CA MET A 6 19.44 -13.57 35.97
C MET A 6 20.20 -13.42 34.65
N LEU A 7 19.46 -13.53 33.56
CA LEU A 7 19.91 -13.24 32.21
C LEU A 7 18.86 -12.33 31.56
N PRO A 8 18.82 -11.02 31.89
CA PRO A 8 17.70 -10.12 31.52
C PRO A 8 17.34 -10.22 30.04
N PRO A 9 16.06 -10.43 29.67
CA PRO A 9 14.87 -10.31 30.52
C PRO A 9 14.50 -11.59 31.30
N TRP A 10 15.28 -12.66 31.18
CA TRP A 10 15.01 -13.96 31.79
C TRP A 10 15.47 -14.04 33.24
N GLN A 11 14.61 -14.62 34.06
CA GLN A 11 14.92 -15.05 35.41
C GLN A 11 14.82 -16.56 35.49
N MET A 12 15.76 -17.18 36.20
CA MET A 12 15.84 -18.63 36.31
C MET A 12 16.12 -19.10 37.73
N ARG A 13 15.58 -20.28 38.06
CA ARG A 13 15.90 -21.03 39.28
C ARG A 13 16.17 -22.48 38.93
N ALA A 14 17.27 -23.06 39.40
CA ALA A 14 17.61 -24.46 39.16
C ALA A 14 17.76 -25.24 40.47
N GLU A 15 17.60 -26.56 40.44
CA GLU A 15 17.92 -27.38 41.62
C GLU A 15 19.41 -27.72 41.70
N GLN A 16 20.04 -27.94 40.53
CA GLN A 16 21.46 -28.29 40.42
C GLN A 16 22.10 -27.53 39.26
N VAL A 17 23.37 -27.16 39.45
CA VAL A 17 24.19 -26.45 38.47
C VAL A 17 25.50 -27.22 38.30
N GLU A 18 25.81 -27.58 37.07
CA GLU A 18 27.03 -28.27 36.67
C GLU A 18 27.75 -27.41 35.64
N GLN A 19 28.95 -26.93 35.96
CA GLN A 19 29.78 -26.21 34.99
C GLN A 19 30.42 -27.23 34.04
N GLN A 20 30.01 -27.22 32.78
CA GLN A 20 30.42 -28.24 31.81
C GLN A 20 31.68 -27.83 31.03
N SER A 21 31.91 -26.52 30.89
CA SER A 21 33.13 -25.92 30.33
C SER A 21 33.29 -24.47 30.79
N THR A 22 34.37 -23.79 30.40
CA THR A 22 34.53 -22.34 30.61
C THR A 22 33.43 -21.50 29.98
N HIS A 23 32.72 -22.03 28.97
CA HIS A 23 31.75 -21.29 28.14
C HIS A 23 30.32 -21.83 28.21
N ALA A 24 30.05 -22.83 29.07
CA ALA A 24 28.72 -23.42 29.19
C ALA A 24 28.44 -23.97 30.58
N SER A 25 27.26 -23.62 31.10
CA SER A 25 26.71 -24.15 32.35
C SER A 25 25.47 -25.00 32.07
N VAL A 26 25.38 -26.17 32.70
CA VAL A 26 24.21 -27.05 32.63
C VAL A 26 23.43 -26.91 33.93
N LEU A 27 22.14 -26.60 33.80
CA LEU A 27 21.21 -26.52 34.91
C LEU A 27 20.22 -27.68 34.83
N LYS A 28 19.90 -28.31 35.96
CA LYS A 28 18.87 -29.36 36.05
C LYS A 28 17.64 -28.87 36.81
N ARG A 29 16.46 -29.27 36.33
CA ARG A 29 15.13 -28.89 36.86
C ARG A 29 14.98 -27.37 37.01
N VAL A 30 14.99 -26.70 35.86
CA VAL A 30 15.02 -25.25 35.76
C VAL A 30 13.61 -24.70 35.64
N LEU A 31 13.31 -23.67 36.42
CA LEU A 31 12.18 -22.78 36.20
C LEU A 31 12.69 -21.51 35.52
N LEU A 32 12.04 -21.10 34.45
CA LEU A 32 12.40 -19.93 33.64
C LEU A 32 11.16 -19.04 33.42
N SER A 33 11.27 -17.73 33.61
CA SER A 33 10.20 -16.77 33.28
C SER A 33 10.78 -15.38 33.07
N THR A 34 10.04 -14.49 32.39
CA THR A 34 10.36 -13.05 32.36
C THR A 34 9.60 -12.27 33.43
N CYS A 35 8.78 -12.95 34.25
CA CYS A 35 8.08 -12.33 35.37
C CYS A 35 8.96 -12.34 36.62
N PRO A 36 9.16 -11.20 37.30
CA PRO A 36 10.02 -11.13 38.48
C PRO A 36 9.63 -12.03 39.65
N GLN A 37 8.34 -12.31 39.79
CA GLN A 37 7.77 -13.07 40.92
C GLN A 37 7.44 -14.53 40.56
N ALA A 38 7.61 -14.93 39.28
CA ALA A 38 7.16 -16.22 38.77
C ALA A 38 7.91 -17.44 39.31
N LEU A 39 9.10 -17.22 39.88
CA LEU A 39 9.97 -18.32 40.34
C LEU A 39 9.67 -18.75 41.77
N ASP A 40 9.03 -17.91 42.57
CA ASP A 40 8.85 -18.12 44.00
C ASP A 40 7.40 -18.35 44.42
N HIS A 41 6.46 -17.94 43.58
CA HIS A 41 5.04 -18.11 43.84
C HIS A 41 4.49 -19.34 43.10
N TRP A 42 3.62 -20.09 43.76
CA TRP A 42 2.88 -21.20 43.15
C TRP A 42 1.94 -20.69 42.04
N PHE A 43 1.41 -19.47 42.21
CA PHE A 43 0.60 -18.76 41.24
C PHE A 43 1.49 -17.84 40.38
N SER A 44 2.19 -18.45 39.41
CA SER A 44 2.98 -17.72 38.41
C SER A 44 2.15 -17.50 37.14
N PRO A 45 2.05 -16.27 36.60
CA PRO A 45 1.27 -16.01 35.40
C PRO A 45 1.70 -16.90 34.24
N TRP A 46 3.02 -17.05 34.04
CA TRP A 46 3.59 -18.08 33.20
C TRP A 46 5.03 -18.40 33.61
N ARG A 47 5.45 -19.65 33.38
CA ARG A 47 6.84 -20.10 33.50
C ARG A 47 7.09 -21.32 32.64
N LEU A 48 8.34 -21.54 32.27
CA LEU A 48 8.82 -22.76 31.62
C LEU A 48 9.53 -23.60 32.68
N TYR A 49 9.09 -24.83 32.88
CA TYR A 49 9.84 -25.84 33.60
C TYR A 49 10.66 -26.67 32.61
N ALA A 50 11.96 -26.82 32.76
CA ALA A 50 12.78 -27.66 31.91
C ALA A 50 13.56 -28.68 32.74
N ALA A 51 13.57 -29.94 32.33
CA ALA A 51 14.37 -30.97 33.01
C ALA A 51 15.87 -30.63 32.95
N ARG A 52 16.33 -30.02 31.85
CA ARG A 52 17.71 -29.58 31.64
C ARG A 52 17.74 -28.26 30.85
N ALA A 53 18.58 -27.32 31.27
CA ALA A 53 18.93 -26.13 30.50
C ALA A 53 20.44 -26.05 30.29
N GLU A 54 20.87 -25.64 29.10
CA GLU A 54 22.27 -25.36 28.76
C GLU A 54 22.37 -23.86 28.50
N LEU A 55 23.14 -23.16 29.34
CA LEU A 55 23.43 -21.75 29.18
C LEU A 55 24.77 -21.57 28.47
N HIS A 56 24.77 -20.73 27.45
CA HIS A 56 25.94 -20.35 26.69
C HIS A 56 26.29 -18.88 26.95
N ASP A 57 27.58 -18.54 26.86
CA ASP A 57 28.08 -17.17 27.07
C ASP A 57 27.50 -16.14 26.07
N ASP A 58 27.03 -16.61 24.91
CA ASP A 58 26.41 -15.77 23.88
C ASP A 58 24.98 -15.30 24.24
N GLY A 59 24.44 -15.74 25.40
CA GLY A 59 23.09 -15.42 25.86
C GLY A 59 22.02 -16.41 25.39
N THR A 60 22.40 -17.47 24.68
CA THR A 60 21.50 -18.55 24.30
C THR A 60 21.23 -19.50 25.47
N ILE A 61 19.97 -19.85 25.70
CA ILE A 61 19.55 -20.89 26.64
C ILE A 61 18.85 -22.02 25.85
N ARG A 62 19.40 -23.23 25.91
CA ARG A 62 18.78 -24.43 25.31
C ARG A 62 18.10 -25.26 26.40
N LEU A 63 16.79 -25.41 26.29
CA LEU A 63 15.95 -26.13 27.24
C LEU A 63 15.55 -27.49 26.65
N LYS A 64 15.60 -28.55 27.46
CA LYS A 64 15.17 -29.92 27.10
C LYS A 64 14.04 -30.36 28.02
N HIS A 65 13.06 -31.07 27.45
CA HIS A 65 11.84 -31.51 28.13
C HIS A 65 11.17 -30.36 28.89
N THR A 66 10.82 -29.32 28.15
CA THR A 66 10.27 -28.08 28.67
C THR A 66 8.76 -28.14 28.72
N VAL A 67 8.17 -27.75 29.84
CA VAL A 67 6.73 -27.62 30.04
C VAL A 67 6.41 -26.15 30.26
N LEU A 68 5.61 -25.56 29.38
CA LEU A 68 4.99 -24.27 29.62
C LEU A 68 3.87 -24.44 30.64
N GLN A 69 3.97 -23.68 31.72
CA GLN A 69 2.96 -23.59 32.77
C GLN A 69 2.35 -22.20 32.77
N ILE A 70 1.02 -22.12 32.84
CA ILE A 70 0.25 -20.88 32.99
C ILE A 70 -0.56 -21.01 34.28
N ALA A 71 -0.45 -20.03 35.17
CA ALA A 71 -1.05 -20.11 36.52
C ALA A 71 -0.70 -21.41 37.28
N GLY A 72 0.50 -21.95 37.05
CA GLY A 72 0.96 -23.22 37.64
C GLY A 72 0.45 -24.50 36.94
N ILE A 73 -0.48 -24.38 35.99
CA ILE A 73 -1.05 -25.50 35.24
C ILE A 73 -0.17 -25.79 34.02
N PRO A 74 0.29 -27.04 33.80
CA PRO A 74 1.02 -27.40 32.59
C PRO A 74 0.10 -27.35 31.37
N VAL A 75 0.48 -26.55 30.36
CA VAL A 75 -0.33 -26.30 29.15
C VAL A 75 0.30 -26.94 27.92
N LEU A 76 1.61 -26.82 27.73
CA LEU A 76 2.31 -27.33 26.55
C LEU A 76 3.64 -27.98 26.92
N TYR A 77 4.00 -29.05 26.21
CA TYR A 77 5.28 -29.74 26.34
C TYR A 77 6.13 -29.57 25.07
N PHE A 78 7.43 -29.36 25.25
CA PHE A 78 8.43 -29.24 24.21
C PHE A 78 9.60 -30.19 24.51
N PRO A 79 9.97 -31.09 23.59
CA PRO A 79 11.16 -31.92 23.78
C PRO A 79 12.44 -31.06 23.80
N TRP A 80 12.47 -29.99 22.99
CA TRP A 80 13.55 -29.02 22.93
C TRP A 80 13.03 -27.60 22.61
N LEU A 81 13.55 -26.60 23.33
CA LEU A 81 13.22 -25.19 23.15
C LEU A 81 14.49 -24.35 23.27
N ARG A 82 14.69 -23.39 22.35
CA ARG A 82 15.76 -22.39 22.44
C ARG A 82 15.14 -21.05 22.80
N VAL A 83 15.73 -20.36 23.78
CA VAL A 83 15.38 -18.98 24.12
C VAL A 83 16.66 -18.15 24.17
N ASP A 84 16.55 -16.87 23.85
CA ASP A 84 17.68 -15.95 23.77
C ASP A 84 17.41 -14.70 24.59
N ARG A 85 18.47 -14.00 24.98
CA ARG A 85 18.42 -12.73 25.73
C ARG A 85 17.70 -11.64 24.94
N ASP A 86 17.99 -11.55 23.65
CA ASP A 86 17.55 -10.42 22.80
C ASP A 86 16.25 -10.73 22.03
N TRP A 87 15.81 -11.98 21.97
CA TRP A 87 14.56 -12.38 21.29
C TRP A 87 13.97 -13.69 21.83
N PHE A 88 12.64 -13.76 21.84
CA PHE A 88 11.93 -15.01 22.05
C PHE A 88 11.65 -15.68 20.71
N GLU A 89 12.13 -16.91 20.52
CA GLU A 89 11.60 -17.86 19.51
C GLU A 89 10.17 -18.24 19.92
N GLY A 90 9.27 -17.28 19.75
CA GLY A 90 8.02 -17.27 20.48
C GLY A 90 6.98 -18.21 19.92
N LEU A 91 6.18 -18.73 20.84
CA LEU A 91 4.90 -19.35 20.55
C LEU A 91 3.86 -18.26 20.36
N GLU A 92 3.09 -18.39 19.30
CA GLU A 92 1.90 -17.60 19.05
C GLU A 92 0.69 -18.48 19.36
N PHE A 93 -0.24 -17.94 20.14
CA PHE A 93 -1.54 -18.53 20.35
C PHE A 93 -2.60 -17.46 20.13
N GLN A 94 -3.48 -17.72 19.16
CA GLN A 94 -4.62 -16.86 18.89
C GLN A 94 -5.86 -17.73 18.80
N GLN A 95 -6.98 -17.24 19.31
CA GLN A 95 -8.26 -17.88 19.15
C GLN A 95 -9.35 -16.85 18.95
N GLY A 96 -10.42 -17.27 18.30
CA GLY A 96 -11.58 -16.42 18.12
C GLY A 96 -12.77 -17.20 17.58
N ARG A 97 -13.82 -16.44 17.29
CA ARG A 97 -14.98 -16.94 16.59
C ARG A 97 -15.40 -15.93 15.54
N THR A 98 -15.61 -16.39 14.31
CA THR A 98 -16.18 -15.59 13.22
C THR A 98 -17.47 -16.25 12.70
N SER A 99 -18.34 -15.51 12.02
CA SER A 99 -19.53 -16.11 11.39
C SER A 99 -19.14 -17.08 10.27
N GLU A 100 -18.10 -16.74 9.51
CA GLU A 100 -17.57 -17.52 8.37
C GLU A 100 -16.74 -18.75 8.77
N TRP A 101 -15.84 -18.61 9.75
CA TRP A 101 -14.91 -19.70 10.13
C TRP A 101 -15.44 -20.54 11.31
N GLY A 102 -16.44 -20.02 12.01
CA GLY A 102 -16.85 -20.51 13.32
C GLY A 102 -15.73 -20.29 14.35
N HIS A 103 -15.60 -21.20 15.31
CA HIS A 103 -14.49 -21.19 16.25
C HIS A 103 -13.18 -21.49 15.52
N TRP A 104 -12.14 -20.70 15.78
CA TRP A 104 -10.83 -20.91 15.19
C TRP A 104 -9.72 -20.74 16.22
N VAL A 105 -8.65 -21.51 16.01
CA VAL A 105 -7.43 -21.48 16.82
C VAL A 105 -6.24 -21.47 15.87
N ARG A 106 -5.27 -20.60 16.12
CA ARG A 106 -3.97 -20.54 15.46
C ARG A 106 -2.86 -20.77 16.48
N ILE A 107 -1.96 -21.68 16.15
CA ILE A 107 -0.73 -21.93 16.91
C ILE A 107 0.45 -21.72 15.98
N GLY A 108 1.39 -20.87 16.38
CA GLY A 108 2.58 -20.57 15.59
C GLY A 108 3.86 -20.68 16.41
N ARG A 109 4.98 -20.92 15.74
CA ARG A 109 6.32 -20.82 16.30
C ARG A 109 7.20 -19.98 15.38
N ARG A 110 7.91 -19.02 15.98
CA ARG A 110 8.91 -18.21 15.29
C ARG A 110 10.31 -18.75 15.55
N PHE A 111 11.12 -18.82 14.50
CA PHE A 111 12.51 -19.21 14.52
C PHE A 111 13.37 -18.05 14.02
N TYR A 112 14.53 -17.86 14.63
CA TYR A 112 15.56 -16.96 14.11
C TYR A 112 16.68 -17.82 13.55
N VAL A 113 16.66 -18.04 12.23
CA VAL A 113 17.70 -18.84 11.56
C VAL A 113 19.02 -18.07 11.57
N ILE A 114 18.96 -16.76 11.33
CA ILE A 114 20.08 -15.83 11.53
C ILE A 114 19.56 -14.67 12.38
N PRO A 115 20.13 -14.42 13.58
CA PRO A 115 19.76 -13.31 14.44
C PRO A 115 19.58 -11.98 13.71
N LYS A 116 18.45 -11.30 13.96
CA LYS A 116 18.08 -10.00 13.40
C LYS A 116 17.96 -9.92 11.86
N ARG A 117 18.40 -10.92 11.11
CA ARG A 117 18.43 -10.94 9.64
C ARG A 117 17.41 -11.90 9.04
N TRP A 118 17.38 -13.16 9.49
CA TRP A 118 16.48 -14.18 8.95
C TRP A 118 15.56 -14.73 10.03
N ARG A 119 14.27 -14.43 9.89
CA ARG A 119 13.19 -14.94 10.72
C ARG A 119 12.30 -15.85 9.89
N MET A 120 11.90 -16.96 10.49
CA MET A 120 10.91 -17.89 9.96
C MET A 120 9.76 -18.01 10.95
N ARG A 121 8.53 -18.21 10.49
CA ARG A 121 7.36 -18.50 11.30
C ARG A 121 6.61 -19.66 10.68
N VAL A 122 6.45 -20.73 11.43
CA VAL A 122 5.63 -21.88 11.04
C VAL A 122 4.37 -21.84 11.90
N PHE A 123 3.20 -21.98 11.29
CA PHE A 123 1.94 -21.95 12.02
C PHE A 123 0.94 -22.96 11.46
N GLY A 124 0.06 -23.40 12.35
CA GLY A 124 -1.08 -24.26 12.04
C GLY A 124 -2.36 -23.60 12.56
N GLU A 125 -3.44 -23.82 11.84
CA GLU A 125 -4.75 -23.26 12.13
C GLU A 125 -5.80 -24.35 12.04
N SER A 126 -6.79 -24.26 12.91
CA SER A 126 -8.01 -25.07 12.86
C SER A 126 -9.20 -24.12 12.88
N ARG A 127 -10.15 -24.32 11.98
CA ARG A 127 -11.39 -23.57 11.86
C ARG A 127 -12.55 -24.56 11.84
N SER A 128 -13.52 -24.39 12.73
CA SER A 128 -14.61 -25.35 12.89
C SER A 128 -15.47 -25.57 11.63
N LYS A 129 -15.62 -24.53 10.79
CA LYS A 129 -16.35 -24.63 9.51
C LYS A 129 -15.45 -24.88 8.30
N ARG A 130 -14.18 -24.45 8.37
CA ARG A 130 -13.27 -24.39 7.21
C ARG A 130 -12.12 -25.39 7.25
N GLY A 131 -12.03 -26.25 8.26
CA GLY A 131 -10.98 -27.27 8.36
C GLY A 131 -9.62 -26.73 8.83
N TYR A 132 -8.54 -27.36 8.37
CA TYR A 132 -7.18 -27.14 8.88
C TYR A 132 -6.28 -26.46 7.85
N ALA A 133 -5.39 -25.59 8.33
CA ALA A 133 -4.39 -24.96 7.49
C ALA A 133 -3.01 -24.98 8.14
N VAL A 134 -1.99 -24.93 7.29
CA VAL A 134 -0.60 -24.73 7.69
C VAL A 134 0.01 -23.61 6.86
N GLY A 135 0.90 -22.86 7.49
CA GLY A 135 1.62 -21.81 6.79
C GLY A 135 3.04 -21.63 7.29
N LEU A 136 3.86 -21.13 6.39
CA LEU A 136 5.24 -20.80 6.60
C LEU A 136 5.49 -19.40 6.07
N GLU A 137 5.93 -18.50 6.96
CA GLU A 137 6.42 -17.18 6.60
C GLU A 137 7.93 -17.09 6.81
N ASN A 138 8.62 -16.51 5.84
CA ASN A 138 10.04 -16.20 5.90
C ASN A 138 10.22 -14.70 5.73
N ARG A 139 11.15 -14.13 6.49
CA ARG A 139 11.58 -12.74 6.36
C ARG A 139 13.11 -12.70 6.44
N LEU A 140 13.74 -12.20 5.39
CA LEU A 140 15.18 -12.02 5.29
C LEU A 140 15.49 -10.54 5.11
N GLN A 141 16.38 -9.99 5.93
CA GLN A 141 16.83 -8.61 5.88
C GLN A 141 18.35 -8.58 6.05
N THR A 142 19.04 -8.04 5.05
CA THR A 142 20.45 -7.69 5.07
C THR A 142 20.58 -6.20 4.74
N THR A 143 21.82 -5.72 4.59
CA THR A 143 22.08 -4.34 4.14
C THR A 143 21.67 -4.12 2.69
N ALA A 144 21.88 -5.11 1.82
CA ALA A 144 21.57 -5.03 0.40
C ALA A 144 20.22 -5.65 0.03
N PHE A 145 19.65 -6.54 0.85
CA PHE A 145 18.45 -7.31 0.53
C PHE A 145 17.36 -7.20 1.60
N SER A 146 16.10 -7.07 1.19
CA SER A 146 14.92 -7.27 2.02
C SER A 146 13.95 -8.20 1.31
N GLY A 147 13.44 -9.21 1.97
CA GLY A 147 12.49 -10.13 1.38
C GLY A 147 11.52 -10.74 2.38
N ARG A 148 10.29 -11.00 1.94
CA ARG A 148 9.27 -11.79 2.63
C ARG A 148 8.73 -12.87 1.71
N LEU A 149 8.39 -14.03 2.27
CA LEU A 149 7.71 -15.11 1.55
C LEU A 149 6.70 -15.77 2.50
N LEU A 150 5.46 -15.87 2.08
CA LEU A 150 4.38 -16.63 2.68
C LEU A 150 4.09 -17.83 1.78
N THR A 151 4.00 -19.00 2.38
CA THR A 151 3.43 -20.20 1.79
C THR A 151 2.32 -20.66 2.72
N TYR A 152 1.13 -20.85 2.19
CA TYR A 152 -0.06 -21.22 2.94
C TYR A 152 -0.78 -22.33 2.20
N TRP A 153 -1.24 -23.33 2.93
CA TRP A 153 -2.05 -24.42 2.41
C TRP A 153 -3.16 -24.75 3.41
N MET A 154 -4.31 -25.14 2.89
CA MET A 154 -5.49 -25.44 3.66
C MET A 154 -6.29 -26.57 3.04
N LYS A 155 -6.84 -27.43 3.90
CA LYS A 155 -7.96 -28.31 3.56
C LYS A 155 -9.27 -27.63 3.98
N ASP A 156 -9.88 -26.91 3.05
CA ASP A 156 -11.15 -26.23 3.20
C ASP A 156 -12.31 -27.21 3.04
N HIS A 157 -13.27 -27.18 3.97
CA HIS A 157 -14.43 -28.10 3.96
C HIS A 157 -15.70 -27.44 3.42
N GLU A 158 -15.75 -26.11 3.43
CA GLU A 158 -16.93 -25.33 3.05
C GLU A 158 -16.42 -24.04 2.36
N PRO A 159 -15.80 -24.16 1.17
CA PRO A 159 -15.40 -22.98 0.41
C PRO A 159 -16.65 -22.19 -0.05
N LEU A 160 -16.48 -20.89 -0.31
CA LEU A 160 -17.60 -20.05 -0.75
C LEU A 160 -18.16 -20.53 -2.10
N SER A 161 -19.48 -20.60 -2.20
CA SER A 161 -20.21 -20.82 -3.45
C SER A 161 -21.53 -20.07 -3.43
N ASP A 162 -21.90 -19.49 -4.58
CA ASP A 162 -23.16 -18.77 -4.78
C ASP A 162 -24.13 -19.52 -5.70
N TYR A 163 -23.63 -20.54 -6.41
CA TYR A 163 -24.39 -21.32 -7.37
C TYR A 163 -23.93 -22.78 -7.38
N THR A 164 -24.89 -23.69 -7.33
CA THR A 164 -24.66 -25.13 -7.57
C THR A 164 -25.28 -25.49 -8.91
N ALA A 165 -24.47 -25.93 -9.85
CA ALA A 165 -24.93 -26.39 -11.15
C ALA A 165 -25.67 -27.74 -11.03
N PRO A 166 -26.52 -28.11 -12.01
CA PRO A 166 -27.25 -29.38 -12.00
C PRO A 166 -26.37 -30.64 -11.94
N ASP A 167 -25.11 -30.53 -12.33
CA ASP A 167 -24.11 -31.61 -12.23
C ASP A 167 -23.47 -31.74 -10.83
N GLY A 168 -23.89 -30.89 -9.88
CA GLY A 168 -23.42 -30.86 -8.50
C GLY A 168 -22.13 -30.05 -8.30
N LYS A 169 -21.60 -29.41 -9.34
CA LYS A 169 -20.45 -28.52 -9.21
C LYS A 169 -20.86 -27.19 -8.58
N GLU A 170 -20.00 -26.69 -7.70
CA GLU A 170 -20.18 -25.41 -7.06
C GLU A 170 -19.36 -24.33 -7.75
N TYR A 171 -19.92 -23.13 -7.81
CA TYR A 171 -19.33 -21.97 -8.43
C TYR A 171 -19.45 -20.77 -7.49
N ASN A 172 -18.50 -19.85 -7.61
CA ASN A 172 -18.61 -18.50 -7.08
C ASN A 172 -18.26 -17.52 -8.20
N ALA A 173 -19.16 -16.57 -8.48
CA ALA A 173 -18.95 -15.55 -9.52
C ALA A 173 -18.51 -16.14 -10.89
N ARG A 174 -19.19 -17.21 -11.33
CA ARG A 174 -18.93 -17.98 -12.58
C ARG A 174 -17.59 -18.74 -12.62
N GLN A 175 -16.85 -18.82 -11.52
CA GLN A 175 -15.62 -19.60 -11.42
C GLN A 175 -15.89 -20.85 -10.57
N GLU A 176 -15.44 -22.01 -11.04
CA GLU A 176 -15.66 -23.27 -10.34
C GLU A 176 -14.90 -23.27 -9.02
N THR A 177 -15.56 -23.68 -7.95
CA THR A 177 -14.98 -23.85 -6.62
C THR A 177 -14.19 -25.17 -6.60
N ARG A 178 -13.06 -25.20 -7.32
CA ARG A 178 -12.39 -26.42 -7.80
C ARG A 178 -11.76 -27.33 -6.74
N SER A 179 -11.44 -26.86 -5.54
CA SER A 179 -10.71 -27.71 -4.60
C SER A 179 -10.95 -27.40 -3.12
N LEU A 180 -11.18 -28.48 -2.36
CA LEU A 180 -11.00 -28.49 -0.91
C LEU A 180 -9.52 -28.21 -0.53
N ASP A 181 -8.56 -28.40 -1.43
CA ASP A 181 -7.15 -28.08 -1.19
C ASP A 181 -6.82 -26.69 -1.75
N ARG A 182 -6.66 -25.70 -0.86
CA ARG A 182 -6.43 -24.30 -1.23
C ARG A 182 -5.05 -23.86 -0.80
N TYR A 183 -4.39 -23.05 -1.62
CA TYR A 183 -3.03 -22.59 -1.32
C TYR A 183 -2.75 -21.17 -1.79
N ARG A 184 -1.78 -20.54 -1.13
CA ARG A 184 -1.22 -19.26 -1.55
C ARG A 184 0.29 -19.23 -1.37
N ILE A 185 1.01 -18.76 -2.37
CA ILE A 185 2.44 -18.47 -2.33
C ILE A 185 2.60 -16.99 -2.67
N ALA A 186 2.94 -16.19 -1.66
CA ALA A 186 3.07 -14.75 -1.81
C ALA A 186 4.43 -14.28 -1.32
N GLY A 187 5.20 -13.58 -2.14
CA GLY A 187 6.52 -13.10 -1.76
C GLY A 187 6.81 -11.73 -2.33
N SER A 188 7.62 -10.94 -1.63
CA SER A 188 8.14 -9.69 -2.17
C SER A 188 9.60 -9.53 -1.77
N TRP A 189 10.41 -8.99 -2.66
CA TRP A 189 11.83 -8.78 -2.42
C TRP A 189 12.30 -7.44 -2.97
N ARG A 190 13.40 -6.94 -2.42
CA ARG A 190 14.05 -5.70 -2.80
C ARG A 190 15.55 -5.85 -2.57
N TYR A 191 16.33 -5.64 -3.60
CA TYR A 191 17.78 -5.67 -3.60
C TYR A 191 18.30 -4.31 -4.05
N ARG A 192 19.27 -3.76 -3.31
CA ARG A 192 19.88 -2.46 -3.59
C ARG A 192 21.39 -2.56 -3.60
N LEU A 193 21.98 -2.10 -4.69
CA LEU A 193 23.40 -1.81 -4.80
C LEU A 193 23.58 -0.32 -5.00
N ARG A 194 24.55 0.25 -4.29
CA ARG A 194 24.92 1.65 -4.41
C ARG A 194 26.41 1.70 -4.55
N GLU A 195 26.88 2.29 -5.63
CA GLU A 195 28.29 2.54 -5.86
C GLU A 195 28.61 3.97 -5.44
N SER A 196 29.72 4.12 -4.72
CA SER A 196 30.19 5.42 -4.28
C SER A 196 31.70 5.50 -4.36
N THR A 197 32.19 6.60 -4.92
CA THR A 197 33.61 6.95 -4.99
C THR A 197 33.81 8.20 -4.15
N GLU A 198 34.74 8.16 -3.18
CA GLU A 198 35.07 9.31 -2.31
C GLU A 198 33.87 9.97 -1.56
N GLY A 199 32.78 9.24 -1.38
CA GLY A 199 31.56 9.73 -0.71
C GLY A 199 30.52 10.34 -1.66
N GLU A 200 30.84 10.47 -2.95
CA GLU A 200 29.90 10.82 -4.00
C GLU A 200 29.22 9.55 -4.53
N ARG A 201 27.90 9.62 -4.74
CA ARG A 201 27.13 8.53 -5.33
C ARG A 201 27.34 8.54 -6.84
N VAL A 202 27.82 7.43 -7.38
CA VAL A 202 28.08 7.28 -8.82
C VAL A 202 26.89 6.62 -9.50
N SER A 203 26.36 5.56 -8.90
CA SER A 203 25.22 4.82 -9.45
C SER A 203 24.40 4.15 -8.36
N SER A 204 23.15 3.84 -8.69
CA SER A 204 22.34 2.93 -7.89
C SER A 204 21.57 1.96 -8.76
N ASP A 205 21.68 0.68 -8.42
CA ASP A 205 20.85 -0.39 -8.95
C ASP A 205 19.84 -0.83 -7.90
N GLU A 206 18.58 -0.89 -8.29
CA GLU A 206 17.51 -1.39 -7.46
C GLU A 206 16.72 -2.46 -8.22
N LEU A 207 16.63 -3.66 -7.64
CA LEU A 207 15.81 -4.76 -8.16
C LEU A 207 14.73 -5.08 -7.13
N TRP A 208 13.46 -4.96 -7.49
CA TRP A 208 12.36 -5.31 -6.61
C TRP A 208 11.30 -6.09 -7.34
N GLY A 209 10.54 -6.88 -6.60
CA GLY A 209 9.52 -7.70 -7.22
C GLY A 209 8.54 -8.26 -6.21
N GLN A 210 7.43 -8.74 -6.74
CA GLN A 210 6.39 -9.41 -5.99
C GLN A 210 5.88 -10.60 -6.80
N VAL A 211 5.58 -11.70 -6.11
CA VAL A 211 4.85 -12.84 -6.64
C VAL A 211 3.65 -13.10 -5.74
N ASP A 212 2.49 -13.35 -6.32
CA ASP A 212 1.32 -13.83 -5.61
C ASP A 212 0.65 -14.91 -6.46
N LEU A 213 0.73 -16.16 -6.02
CA LEU A 213 0.12 -17.31 -6.65
C LEU A 213 -0.95 -17.87 -5.71
N GLN A 214 -2.13 -18.12 -6.24
CA GLN A 214 -3.31 -18.54 -5.48
C GLN A 214 -3.98 -19.72 -6.18
N SER A 215 -4.59 -20.62 -5.41
CA SER A 215 -5.36 -21.75 -5.94
C SER A 215 -6.63 -21.33 -6.67
N ASP A 216 -7.26 -20.26 -6.18
CA ASP A 216 -8.58 -19.77 -6.60
C ASP A 216 -8.70 -18.28 -6.27
N ASN A 217 -9.76 -17.65 -6.78
CA ASN A 217 -10.04 -16.23 -6.61
C ASN A 217 -10.45 -15.84 -5.18
N ASP A 218 -10.89 -16.76 -4.34
CA ASP A 218 -11.50 -16.41 -3.05
C ASP A 218 -10.55 -16.59 -1.88
N ILE A 219 -9.43 -17.29 -2.04
CA ILE A 219 -8.55 -17.62 -0.91
C ILE A 219 -8.05 -16.34 -0.23
N TYR A 220 -7.84 -15.32 -1.05
CA TYR A 220 -7.37 -14.02 -0.64
C TYR A 220 -8.47 -13.21 0.05
N TYR A 221 -9.71 -13.30 -0.42
CA TYR A 221 -10.86 -12.70 0.24
C TYR A 221 -11.15 -13.32 1.60
N GLU A 222 -11.20 -14.64 1.66
CA GLU A 222 -11.75 -15.38 2.80
C GLU A 222 -10.75 -15.56 3.94
N PHE A 223 -9.45 -15.66 3.63
CA PHE A 223 -8.41 -15.89 4.64
C PHE A 223 -7.42 -14.74 4.80
N PHE A 224 -7.41 -13.79 3.86
CA PHE A 224 -6.51 -12.64 3.86
C PHE A 224 -7.27 -11.32 3.64
N ARG A 225 -8.46 -11.20 4.25
CA ARG A 225 -9.41 -10.09 4.03
C ARG A 225 -8.80 -8.69 4.13
N ASP A 226 -7.89 -8.44 5.07
CA ASP A 226 -7.22 -7.13 5.20
C ASP A 226 -6.30 -6.81 4.01
N GLN A 227 -5.74 -7.83 3.39
CA GLN A 227 -4.91 -7.68 2.19
C GLN A 227 -5.83 -7.50 0.98
N TYR A 228 -6.88 -8.31 0.86
CA TYR A 228 -7.91 -8.15 -0.17
C TYR A 228 -8.52 -6.75 -0.18
N ASN A 229 -8.91 -6.22 0.99
CA ASN A 229 -9.50 -4.89 1.11
C ASN A 229 -8.54 -3.75 0.72
N ARG A 230 -7.22 -4.00 0.65
CA ARG A 230 -6.22 -3.01 0.21
C ARG A 230 -5.93 -3.12 -1.28
N ASP A 231 -5.73 -4.34 -1.75
CA ASP A 231 -5.40 -4.64 -3.13
C ASP A 231 -5.99 -6.01 -3.46
N PRO A 232 -7.20 -6.11 -4.04
CA PRO A 232 -7.89 -7.36 -4.36
C PRO A 232 -7.20 -8.23 -5.41
N GLU A 233 -6.35 -7.63 -6.25
CA GLU A 233 -5.71 -8.26 -7.42
C GLU A 233 -4.20 -7.96 -7.42
N PRO A 234 -3.46 -8.48 -6.42
CA PRO A 234 -2.05 -8.17 -6.27
C PRO A 234 -1.27 -8.58 -7.52
N ALA A 235 -0.55 -7.62 -8.08
CA ALA A 235 0.27 -7.85 -9.26
C ALA A 235 1.45 -8.76 -8.93
N THR A 236 1.80 -9.62 -9.89
CA THR A 236 3.11 -10.30 -9.94
C THR A 236 4.00 -9.56 -10.91
N TYR A 237 5.18 -9.13 -10.45
CA TYR A 237 6.09 -8.36 -11.26
C TYR A 237 7.54 -8.47 -10.77
N LEU A 238 8.46 -8.10 -11.66
CA LEU A 238 9.87 -7.87 -11.39
C LEU A 238 10.29 -6.57 -12.07
N ASP A 239 10.87 -5.68 -11.30
CA ASP A 239 11.39 -4.39 -11.74
C ASP A 239 12.87 -4.29 -11.42
N TRP A 240 13.63 -3.84 -12.40
CA TRP A 240 15.01 -3.39 -12.22
C TRP A 240 15.12 -1.94 -12.67
N GLU A 241 15.79 -1.12 -11.88
CA GLU A 241 16.07 0.29 -12.16
C GLU A 241 17.56 0.56 -11.92
N HIS A 242 18.15 1.29 -12.85
CA HIS A 242 19.50 1.80 -12.78
C HIS A 242 19.47 3.31 -12.93
N ILE A 243 20.00 4.02 -11.94
CA ILE A 243 20.16 5.46 -11.97
C ILE A 243 21.65 5.79 -11.95
N ALA A 244 22.13 6.45 -12.99
CA ALA A 244 23.47 7.00 -13.04
C ALA A 244 23.46 8.45 -12.54
N TYR A 245 24.34 8.74 -11.58
CA TYR A 245 24.58 10.08 -11.05
C TYR A 245 25.90 10.60 -11.62
N GLU A 246 25.99 11.91 -11.81
CA GLU A 246 27.16 12.53 -12.45
C GLU A 246 28.45 12.30 -11.62
N ASP A 247 29.47 11.72 -12.26
CA ASP A 247 30.87 11.93 -11.88
C ASP A 247 31.32 13.25 -12.54
N GLY A 248 31.99 14.13 -11.79
CA GLY A 248 32.33 15.53 -12.13
C GLY A 248 33.18 15.83 -13.38
N ASN A 249 32.96 15.12 -14.48
CA ASN A 249 33.60 15.22 -15.80
C ASN A 249 32.58 15.49 -16.95
N GLY A 250 31.41 16.09 -16.66
CA GLY A 250 30.50 16.58 -17.69
C GLY A 250 29.60 15.52 -18.35
N GLY A 251 29.25 14.46 -17.61
CA GLY A 251 28.25 13.48 -18.02
C GLY A 251 26.80 13.93 -17.74
N PHE A 252 25.81 13.17 -18.23
CA PHE A 252 24.40 13.41 -17.94
C PHE A 252 24.05 12.98 -16.50
N SER A 253 23.45 13.88 -15.72
CA SER A 253 23.09 13.61 -14.32
C SER A 253 21.67 13.06 -14.21
N GLY A 254 21.50 11.95 -13.47
CA GLY A 254 20.18 11.38 -13.17
C GLY A 254 19.59 10.56 -14.32
N LEU A 255 20.43 9.96 -15.16
CA LEU A 255 19.99 9.08 -16.24
C LEU A 255 19.36 7.82 -15.67
N ASP A 256 18.12 7.53 -16.05
CA ASP A 256 17.30 6.43 -15.53
C ASP A 256 17.03 5.40 -16.64
N TRP A 257 17.33 4.14 -16.33
CA TRP A 257 17.01 2.97 -17.13
C TRP A 257 16.23 1.98 -16.28
N SER A 258 15.14 1.45 -16.80
CA SER A 258 14.41 0.39 -16.10
C SER A 258 13.85 -0.71 -17.00
N VAL A 259 13.71 -1.89 -16.42
CA VAL A 259 13.12 -3.08 -17.03
C VAL A 259 12.01 -3.58 -16.11
N ASN A 260 10.78 -3.57 -16.60
CA ASN A 260 9.60 -4.11 -15.93
C ASN A 260 9.15 -5.40 -16.61
N LEU A 261 8.89 -6.42 -15.80
CA LEU A 261 8.24 -7.66 -16.19
C LEU A 261 6.98 -7.83 -15.36
N ARG A 262 5.82 -7.95 -15.99
CA ARG A 262 4.53 -8.18 -15.31
C ARG A 262 3.76 -9.31 -16.00
N PRO A 263 4.05 -10.58 -15.67
CA PRO A 263 3.31 -11.72 -16.22
C PRO A 263 1.96 -11.91 -15.51
N ARG A 264 0.99 -12.49 -16.21
CA ARG A 264 -0.24 -13.02 -15.61
C ARG A 264 0.04 -14.41 -15.06
N VAL A 265 0.04 -14.54 -13.74
CA VAL A 265 0.22 -15.83 -13.05
C VAL A 265 -1.09 -16.52 -12.65
N GLN A 266 -2.20 -15.79 -12.66
CA GLN A 266 -3.53 -16.28 -12.27
C GLN A 266 -4.52 -16.05 -13.42
N SER A 267 -5.20 -17.10 -13.88
CA SER A 267 -6.20 -17.02 -14.96
C SER A 267 -7.50 -16.33 -14.54
N PHE A 268 -7.72 -16.15 -13.23
CA PHE A 268 -8.90 -15.48 -12.69
C PHE A 268 -8.67 -14.01 -12.35
N ASN A 269 -7.53 -13.42 -12.71
CA ASN A 269 -7.30 -11.97 -12.61
C ASN A 269 -7.18 -11.34 -14.00
N THR A 270 -7.67 -10.12 -14.15
CA THR A 270 -7.43 -9.31 -15.37
C THR A 270 -6.11 -8.58 -15.23
N VAL A 271 -5.25 -8.70 -16.24
CA VAL A 271 -3.90 -8.13 -16.19
C VAL A 271 -3.52 -7.58 -17.56
N VAL A 272 -2.97 -6.36 -17.56
CA VAL A 272 -2.12 -5.88 -18.66
C VAL A 272 -0.73 -6.45 -18.44
N GLU A 273 -0.39 -7.50 -19.20
CA GLU A 273 0.94 -8.09 -19.16
C GLU A 273 1.95 -7.19 -19.86
N ARG A 274 3.15 -7.10 -19.29
CA ARG A 274 4.30 -6.36 -19.84
C ARG A 274 5.51 -7.30 -19.88
N LEU A 275 5.90 -7.78 -21.06
CA LEU A 275 6.92 -8.83 -21.19
C LEU A 275 7.84 -8.64 -22.42
N PRO A 276 8.97 -7.92 -22.28
CA PRO A 276 9.28 -6.95 -21.22
C PRO A 276 8.72 -5.55 -21.54
N GLU A 277 8.82 -4.63 -20.59
CA GLU A 277 8.78 -3.19 -20.82
C GLU A 277 10.11 -2.57 -20.41
N LEU A 278 10.75 -1.86 -21.33
CA LEU A 278 11.99 -1.13 -21.13
C LEU A 278 11.66 0.36 -21.06
N ARG A 279 12.27 1.08 -20.13
CA ARG A 279 12.16 2.53 -20.03
C ARG A 279 13.53 3.18 -19.97
N PHE A 280 13.62 4.34 -20.57
CA PHE A 280 14.79 5.19 -20.58
C PHE A 280 14.35 6.64 -20.40
N ALA A 281 14.85 7.30 -19.36
CA ALA A 281 14.53 8.68 -19.05
C ALA A 281 15.80 9.52 -18.86
N LEU A 282 15.82 10.65 -19.55
CA LEU A 282 16.82 11.70 -19.43
C LEU A 282 16.14 12.93 -18.81
N PRO A 283 16.50 13.32 -17.57
CA PRO A 283 15.93 14.49 -16.94
C PRO A 283 16.34 15.78 -17.66
N ALA A 284 15.59 16.85 -17.42
CA ALA A 284 15.85 18.14 -18.02
C ALA A 284 17.25 18.67 -17.64
N GLN A 285 18.09 18.90 -18.64
CA GLN A 285 19.46 19.37 -18.46
C GLN A 285 19.91 20.24 -19.63
N ALA A 286 20.90 21.10 -19.39
CA ALA A 286 21.45 21.98 -20.42
C ALA A 286 22.08 21.17 -21.55
N ILE A 287 21.74 21.49 -22.81
CA ILE A 287 22.27 20.79 -23.99
C ILE A 287 23.31 21.58 -24.78
N LEU A 288 23.39 22.89 -24.56
CA LEU A 288 24.31 23.77 -25.27
C LEU A 288 25.13 24.58 -24.26
N PRO A 289 26.47 24.48 -24.27
CA PRO A 289 27.31 25.28 -23.38
C PRO A 289 27.12 26.79 -23.56
N ALA A 290 26.84 27.23 -24.79
CA ALA A 290 26.62 28.64 -25.12
C ALA A 290 25.24 29.18 -24.71
N LEU A 291 24.26 28.30 -24.43
CA LEU A 291 22.90 28.66 -24.01
C LEU A 291 22.45 27.69 -22.90
N PRO A 292 23.03 27.80 -21.68
CA PRO A 292 22.79 26.84 -20.61
C PRO A 292 21.35 26.84 -20.10
N GLN A 293 20.56 27.88 -20.40
CA GLN A 293 19.13 27.91 -20.09
C GLN A 293 18.31 27.00 -21.00
N LEU A 294 18.79 26.64 -22.20
CA LEU A 294 18.08 25.69 -23.05
C LEU A 294 18.29 24.28 -22.51
N GLN A 295 17.23 23.75 -21.90
CA GLN A 295 17.22 22.42 -21.32
C GLN A 295 16.46 21.45 -22.22
N TYR A 296 16.88 20.19 -22.22
CA TYR A 296 16.24 19.10 -22.94
C TYR A 296 15.99 17.93 -21.99
N ALA A 297 14.80 17.35 -22.11
CA ALA A 297 14.42 16.11 -21.44
C ALA A 297 13.88 15.11 -22.46
N SER A 298 14.04 13.83 -22.16
CA SER A 298 13.58 12.74 -23.02
C SER A 298 13.04 11.60 -22.18
N ARG A 299 11.94 10.97 -22.61
CA ARG A 299 11.40 9.76 -21.99
C ARG A 299 11.00 8.78 -23.07
N ASN A 300 11.53 7.57 -23.02
CA ASN A 300 11.31 6.52 -24.01
C ASN A 300 10.83 5.26 -23.31
N THR A 301 9.85 4.57 -23.90
CA THR A 301 9.41 3.25 -23.46
C THR A 301 9.29 2.32 -24.66
N LEU A 302 9.68 1.06 -24.48
CA LEU A 302 9.52 0.00 -25.47
C LEU A 302 8.99 -1.22 -24.75
N GLY A 303 7.85 -1.75 -25.15
CA GLY A 303 7.32 -2.96 -24.52
C GLY A 303 6.41 -3.78 -25.40
N ASN A 304 6.17 -5.02 -24.97
CA ASN A 304 5.13 -5.88 -25.52
C ASN A 304 4.00 -6.01 -24.50
N TYR A 305 2.82 -5.54 -24.88
CA TYR A 305 1.67 -5.41 -24.00
C TYR A 305 0.56 -6.37 -24.42
N ARG A 306 -0.04 -7.05 -23.45
CA ARG A 306 -1.17 -7.97 -23.68
C ARG A 306 -2.25 -7.72 -22.66
N MET A 307 -3.45 -7.41 -23.10
CA MET A 307 -4.61 -7.35 -22.22
C MET A 307 -5.18 -8.75 -22.09
N LYS A 308 -5.10 -9.32 -20.89
CA LYS A 308 -5.66 -10.64 -20.57
C LYS A 308 -6.81 -10.48 -19.57
N PHE A 309 -8.03 -10.68 -20.03
CA PHE A 309 -9.24 -10.70 -19.19
C PHE A 309 -9.37 -12.00 -18.41
N ARG A 310 -10.07 -11.96 -17.26
CA ARG A 310 -10.39 -13.13 -16.42
C ARG A 310 -11.03 -14.24 -17.25
N GLU A 311 -10.60 -15.46 -16.99
CA GLU A 311 -11.24 -16.67 -17.53
C GLU A 311 -12.36 -17.10 -16.57
N TYR A 312 -13.52 -17.42 -17.14
CA TYR A 312 -14.71 -17.88 -16.41
C TYR A 312 -15.04 -19.32 -16.82
N ASP A 313 -15.52 -20.11 -15.86
CA ASP A 313 -15.91 -21.51 -16.10
C ASP A 313 -17.37 -21.64 -16.56
N LEU A 314 -18.21 -20.65 -16.23
CA LEU A 314 -19.58 -20.53 -16.73
C LEU A 314 -19.71 -19.39 -17.75
N PRO A 315 -20.56 -19.51 -18.78
CA PRO A 315 -20.89 -18.41 -19.68
C PRO A 315 -21.63 -17.29 -18.93
N ARG A 316 -21.74 -16.11 -19.55
CA ARG A 316 -22.57 -15.04 -19.02
C ARG A 316 -24.04 -15.46 -19.05
N PHE A 317 -24.80 -15.03 -18.03
CA PHE A 317 -26.23 -15.34 -17.92
C PHE A 317 -27.07 -14.71 -19.05
N ASP A 318 -26.63 -13.59 -19.62
CA ASP A 318 -27.27 -12.92 -20.76
C ASP A 318 -26.93 -13.57 -22.11
N GLY A 319 -26.05 -14.59 -22.13
CA GLY A 319 -25.59 -15.27 -23.33
C GLY A 319 -24.55 -14.48 -24.15
N SER A 320 -24.14 -13.29 -23.69
CA SER A 320 -23.11 -12.50 -24.35
C SER A 320 -21.73 -13.20 -24.24
N PRO A 321 -20.84 -13.04 -25.24
CA PRO A 321 -19.46 -13.54 -25.13
C PRO A 321 -18.69 -12.75 -24.05
N ASP A 322 -17.65 -13.35 -23.47
CA ASP A 322 -16.69 -12.63 -22.62
C ASP A 322 -15.75 -11.74 -23.49
N ASN A 323 -15.02 -10.83 -22.86
CA ASN A 323 -14.12 -9.91 -23.56
C ASN A 323 -12.98 -10.65 -24.30
N SER A 324 -12.73 -10.23 -25.54
CA SER A 324 -11.58 -10.71 -26.31
C SER A 324 -10.26 -10.10 -25.82
N MET A 325 -9.22 -10.94 -25.74
CA MET A 325 -7.86 -10.50 -25.46
C MET A 325 -7.25 -9.78 -26.69
N TYR A 326 -6.34 -8.85 -26.44
CA TYR A 326 -5.61 -8.14 -27.51
C TYR A 326 -4.17 -7.85 -27.09
N GLU A 327 -3.28 -7.67 -28.08
CA GLU A 327 -1.86 -7.42 -27.85
C GLU A 327 -1.27 -6.44 -28.86
N SER A 328 -0.26 -5.67 -28.41
CA SER A 328 0.58 -4.84 -29.27
C SER A 328 1.96 -4.65 -28.65
N ALA A 329 2.99 -4.75 -29.48
CA ALA A 329 4.26 -4.11 -29.19
C ALA A 329 4.11 -2.60 -29.38
N ARG A 330 4.66 -1.82 -28.46
CA ARG A 330 4.58 -0.35 -28.45
C ARG A 330 5.95 0.25 -28.18
N PHE A 331 6.34 1.20 -29.02
CA PHE A 331 7.46 2.12 -28.76
C PHE A 331 6.88 3.51 -28.59
N ASP A 332 7.18 4.16 -27.47
CA ASP A 332 6.73 5.52 -27.17
C ASP A 332 7.93 6.39 -26.82
N SER A 333 8.04 7.56 -27.42
CA SER A 333 9.12 8.52 -27.15
C SER A 333 8.55 9.92 -26.99
N ILE A 334 9.00 10.62 -25.95
CA ILE A 334 8.68 12.01 -25.62
C ILE A 334 9.98 12.80 -25.60
N HIS A 335 9.98 13.95 -26.27
CA HIS A 335 11.11 14.87 -26.32
C HIS A 335 10.62 16.29 -26.00
N MET A 336 11.22 16.93 -25.00
CA MET A 336 10.81 18.26 -24.53
C MET A 336 12.00 19.20 -24.42
N PHE A 337 11.81 20.45 -24.85
CA PHE A 337 12.75 21.55 -24.67
C PHE A 337 12.13 22.59 -23.74
N TYR A 338 12.94 23.12 -22.82
CA TYR A 338 12.54 24.13 -21.85
C TYR A 338 13.50 25.30 -21.89
N LEU A 339 12.98 26.51 -21.69
CA LEU A 339 13.78 27.73 -21.59
C LEU A 339 13.45 28.49 -20.30
N PRO A 340 13.89 28.03 -19.11
CA PRO A 340 13.72 28.77 -17.87
C PRO A 340 14.35 30.18 -17.94
N ILE A 341 13.51 31.20 -17.78
CA ILE A 341 13.85 32.61 -17.72
C ILE A 341 13.45 33.14 -16.34
N GLN A 342 14.42 33.72 -15.62
CA GLN A 342 14.21 34.31 -14.31
C GLN A 342 14.24 35.86 -14.41
N TRP A 343 13.16 36.52 -14.00
CA TRP A 343 13.04 37.99 -13.94
C TRP A 343 12.68 38.43 -12.51
N GLY A 344 13.70 38.67 -11.68
CA GLY A 344 13.50 38.94 -10.26
C GLY A 344 12.82 37.74 -9.58
N PRO A 345 11.68 37.92 -8.88
CA PRO A 345 10.93 36.81 -8.30
C PRO A 345 10.10 36.04 -9.34
N LEU A 346 9.84 36.60 -10.52
CA LEU A 346 9.04 35.96 -11.56
C LEU A 346 9.88 34.91 -12.31
N ARG A 347 9.35 33.68 -12.43
CA ARG A 347 9.93 32.62 -13.25
C ARG A 347 8.99 32.30 -14.40
N LEU A 348 9.50 32.39 -15.62
CA LEU A 348 8.81 32.05 -16.86
C LEU A 348 9.53 30.86 -17.51
N VAL A 349 8.80 29.81 -17.89
CA VAL A 349 9.36 28.63 -18.56
C VAL A 349 8.53 28.32 -19.80
N PRO A 350 8.88 28.87 -20.98
CA PRO A 350 8.37 28.39 -22.25
C PRO A 350 8.89 26.96 -22.49
N ARG A 351 8.03 26.12 -23.04
CA ARG A 351 8.33 24.73 -23.38
C ARG A 351 7.69 24.32 -24.69
N VAL A 352 8.39 23.45 -25.41
CA VAL A 352 7.90 22.87 -26.67
C VAL A 352 8.47 21.47 -26.82
N GLY A 353 7.68 20.58 -27.41
CA GLY A 353 8.15 19.23 -27.65
C GLY A 353 7.13 18.39 -28.41
N GLY A 354 7.37 17.09 -28.41
CA GLY A 354 6.49 16.16 -29.10
C GLY A 354 6.63 14.75 -28.58
N ARG A 355 5.61 13.95 -28.91
CA ARG A 355 5.48 12.56 -28.59
C ARG A 355 5.25 11.74 -29.85
N PHE A 356 6.01 10.67 -29.98
CA PHE A 356 5.88 9.68 -31.04
C PHE A 356 5.53 8.33 -30.41
N THR A 357 4.46 7.71 -30.87
CA THR A 357 4.08 6.35 -30.46
C THR A 357 3.89 5.45 -31.67
N TRP A 358 4.60 4.33 -31.73
CA TRP A 358 4.43 3.28 -32.72
C TRP A 358 3.78 2.05 -32.08
N TYR A 359 2.81 1.47 -32.79
CA TYR A 359 2.11 0.25 -32.42
C TYR A 359 2.26 -0.75 -33.55
N ASN A 360 2.66 -1.99 -33.26
CA ASN A 360 2.71 -3.03 -34.29
C ASN A 360 1.31 -3.50 -34.72
N ASN A 361 0.33 -3.42 -33.83
CA ASN A 361 -1.04 -3.89 -34.03
C ASN A 361 -2.06 -2.92 -33.40
N SER A 362 -3.27 -2.89 -33.94
CA SER A 362 -4.34 -1.98 -33.51
C SER A 362 -5.69 -2.46 -34.04
N SER A 363 -6.76 -1.73 -33.71
CA SER A 363 -8.11 -2.03 -34.17
C SER A 363 -8.49 -1.21 -35.41
N ALA A 364 -9.21 -1.82 -36.34
CA ALA A 364 -9.92 -1.11 -37.41
C ALA A 364 -11.28 -0.61 -36.91
N ASN A 365 -11.92 -1.32 -35.99
CA ASN A 365 -13.12 -0.90 -35.29
C ASN A 365 -12.80 0.19 -34.25
N PRO A 366 -13.48 1.34 -34.27
CA PRO A 366 -13.35 2.35 -33.21
C PRO A 366 -14.06 1.88 -31.94
N VAL A 367 -13.37 2.01 -30.80
CA VAL A 367 -13.89 1.75 -29.45
C VAL A 367 -13.86 3.04 -28.66
N ASN A 368 -15.04 3.60 -28.42
CA ASN A 368 -15.17 4.83 -27.64
C ASN A 368 -15.09 4.58 -26.13
N GLU A 369 -15.13 5.66 -25.35
CA GLU A 369 -15.00 5.63 -23.89
C GLU A 369 -16.11 4.84 -23.19
N ALA A 370 -17.36 4.99 -23.65
CA ALA A 370 -18.49 4.25 -23.11
C ALA A 370 -18.36 2.74 -23.35
N GLN A 371 -17.85 2.34 -24.53
CA GLN A 371 -17.58 0.94 -24.86
C GLN A 371 -16.40 0.39 -24.06
N LEU A 372 -15.34 1.17 -23.84
CA LEU A 372 -14.23 0.77 -22.97
C LEU A 372 -14.68 0.56 -21.53
N ASN A 373 -15.50 1.47 -20.99
CA ASN A 373 -16.06 1.35 -19.65
C ASN A 373 -17.02 0.16 -19.55
N ALA A 374 -17.80 -0.11 -20.59
CA ALA A 374 -18.63 -1.31 -20.70
C ALA A 374 -17.79 -2.60 -20.66
N MET A 375 -16.64 -2.65 -21.36
CA MET A 375 -15.73 -3.79 -21.29
C MET A 375 -15.18 -4.02 -19.88
N ILE A 376 -14.76 -2.95 -19.19
CA ILE A 376 -14.23 -3.03 -17.82
C ILE A 376 -15.32 -3.45 -16.84
N ALA A 377 -16.53 -2.90 -16.98
CA ALA A 377 -17.67 -3.27 -16.15
C ALA A 377 -18.07 -4.74 -16.37
N ALA A 378 -18.04 -5.22 -17.62
CA ALA A 378 -18.33 -6.62 -17.94
C ALA A 378 -17.30 -7.58 -17.31
N ASP A 379 -16.08 -7.11 -17.09
CA ASP A 379 -15.04 -7.80 -16.34
C ASP A 379 -15.12 -7.46 -14.83
N ASN A 380 -16.26 -7.81 -14.21
CA ASN A 380 -16.46 -7.67 -12.77
C ASN A 380 -16.33 -9.03 -12.08
N ARG A 381 -15.45 -9.10 -11.08
CA ARG A 381 -15.11 -10.32 -10.33
C ARG A 381 -16.27 -10.89 -9.51
N ARG A 382 -17.30 -10.11 -9.21
CA ARG A 382 -18.39 -10.50 -8.29
C ARG A 382 -19.79 -10.23 -8.82
N ASP A 383 -19.91 -9.84 -10.07
CA ASP A 383 -21.23 -9.47 -10.59
C ASP A 383 -22.11 -10.70 -10.78
N GLN A 384 -23.23 -10.69 -10.07
CA GLN A 384 -24.37 -11.55 -10.32
C GLN A 384 -25.14 -11.00 -11.52
N ALA A 385 -25.09 -11.72 -12.64
CA ALA A 385 -26.12 -11.86 -13.68
C ALA A 385 -26.76 -10.63 -14.36
N THR A 386 -26.53 -9.39 -13.94
CA THR A 386 -27.30 -8.21 -14.40
C THR A 386 -26.51 -7.21 -15.24
N ASN A 387 -25.19 -7.34 -15.31
CA ASN A 387 -24.41 -6.50 -16.20
C ASN A 387 -24.58 -6.96 -17.65
N THR A 388 -25.41 -6.26 -18.42
CA THR A 388 -25.65 -6.47 -19.85
C THR A 388 -24.74 -5.60 -20.73
N ALA A 389 -23.65 -5.07 -20.16
CA ALA A 389 -22.68 -4.27 -20.92
C ALA A 389 -22.11 -5.11 -22.08
N ALA A 390 -22.15 -4.53 -23.28
CA ALA A 390 -21.61 -5.13 -24.48
C ALA A 390 -20.10 -5.38 -24.33
N THR A 391 -19.65 -6.58 -24.70
CA THR A 391 -18.23 -6.99 -24.66
C THR A 391 -17.49 -6.67 -25.95
N SER A 392 -16.16 -6.63 -25.84
CA SER A 392 -15.22 -5.88 -26.70
C SER A 392 -15.51 -5.79 -28.22
N PRO A 393 -15.52 -4.57 -28.79
CA PRO A 393 -15.53 -4.34 -30.24
C PRO A 393 -14.13 -4.29 -30.88
N TYR A 394 -13.04 -4.45 -30.11
CA TYR A 394 -11.68 -4.37 -30.66
C TYR A 394 -11.43 -5.54 -31.62
N ASP A 395 -11.10 -5.22 -32.86
CA ASP A 395 -10.64 -6.22 -33.83
C ASP A 395 -9.10 -6.23 -33.92
N SER A 396 -8.55 -7.19 -34.67
CA SER A 396 -7.12 -7.30 -34.99
C SER A 396 -6.78 -6.89 -36.42
N LEU A 397 -7.64 -6.11 -37.06
CA LEU A 397 -7.56 -5.74 -38.47
C LEU A 397 -6.97 -4.34 -38.70
N GLY A 398 -6.68 -3.59 -37.63
CA GLY A 398 -6.13 -2.22 -37.73
C GLY A 398 -4.65 -2.16 -38.10
N GLY A 399 -3.90 -3.24 -37.88
CA GLY A 399 -2.48 -3.34 -38.22
C GLY A 399 -1.60 -2.29 -37.52
N THR A 400 -0.47 -1.95 -38.13
CA THR A 400 0.53 -1.04 -37.57
C THR A 400 0.08 0.42 -37.63
N ARG A 401 0.19 1.16 -36.50
CA ARG A 401 -0.11 2.60 -36.43
C ARG A 401 1.06 3.42 -35.87
N ARG A 402 1.15 4.68 -36.31
CA ARG A 402 2.17 5.66 -35.90
C ARG A 402 1.48 6.96 -35.51
N ARG A 403 1.50 7.29 -34.23
CA ARG A 403 0.89 8.49 -33.68
C ARG A 403 1.97 9.54 -33.37
N TRP A 404 1.70 10.77 -33.77
CA TRP A 404 2.47 11.97 -33.49
C TRP A 404 1.57 12.95 -32.77
N ALA A 405 2.07 13.51 -31.67
CA ALA A 405 1.47 14.62 -30.96
C ALA A 405 2.55 15.65 -30.67
N VAL A 406 2.19 16.93 -30.66
CA VAL A 406 3.10 18.03 -30.33
C VAL A 406 2.54 18.77 -29.13
N GLU A 407 3.43 19.32 -28.32
CA GLU A 407 3.06 20.19 -27.21
C GLU A 407 3.77 21.53 -27.35
N SER A 408 3.04 22.60 -27.08
CA SER A 408 3.59 23.91 -26.77
C SER A 408 2.95 24.42 -25.49
N GLY A 409 3.74 25.00 -24.60
CA GLY A 409 3.24 25.52 -23.33
C GLY A 409 4.13 26.58 -22.73
N VAL A 410 3.60 27.24 -21.70
CA VAL A 410 4.32 28.25 -20.92
C VAL A 410 3.90 28.12 -19.46
N GLU A 411 4.89 28.06 -18.57
CA GLU A 411 4.67 28.17 -17.12
C GLU A 411 5.13 29.51 -16.60
N LEU A 412 4.34 30.07 -15.69
CA LEU A 412 4.64 31.26 -14.95
C LEU A 412 4.50 30.95 -13.46
N SER A 413 5.46 31.38 -12.64
CA SER A 413 5.35 31.29 -11.17
C SER A 413 5.94 32.51 -10.49
N LEU A 414 5.32 32.96 -9.41
CA LEU A 414 5.73 34.14 -8.66
C LEU A 414 5.69 33.87 -7.14
N PRO A 415 6.78 33.37 -6.53
CA PRO A 415 6.89 33.27 -5.08
C PRO A 415 6.83 34.65 -4.43
N VAL A 416 5.87 34.84 -3.53
CA VAL A 416 5.76 35.99 -2.63
C VAL A 416 5.73 35.51 -1.18
N TRP A 417 6.34 36.26 -0.27
CA TRP A 417 6.41 35.87 1.13
C TRP A 417 6.22 37.06 2.06
N SER A 418 5.78 36.77 3.28
CA SER A 418 5.61 37.74 4.35
C SER A 418 5.96 37.11 5.70
N SER A 419 6.49 37.92 6.62
CA SER A 419 6.75 37.52 8.00
C SER A 419 6.02 38.43 8.97
N MET A 420 5.43 37.82 10.00
CA MET A 420 4.64 38.48 11.03
C MET A 420 5.18 38.02 12.40
N PRO A 421 6.37 38.52 12.82
CA PRO A 421 7.00 38.11 14.08
C PRO A 421 6.20 38.50 15.32
N TRP A 422 5.25 39.43 15.21
CA TRP A 422 4.42 39.92 16.32
C TRP A 422 3.26 38.98 16.70
N VAL A 423 2.92 37.99 15.86
CA VAL A 423 1.83 37.06 16.17
C VAL A 423 2.30 36.03 17.19
N SER A 424 1.71 36.04 18.39
CA SER A 424 2.05 35.10 19.46
C SER A 424 0.78 34.55 20.09
N ILE A 425 0.60 33.23 20.03
CA ILE A 425 -0.54 32.52 20.59
C ILE A 425 -0.01 31.30 21.36
N PRO A 426 0.31 31.45 22.66
CA PRO A 426 0.87 30.38 23.49
C PRO A 426 0.05 29.09 23.51
N PHE A 427 -1.28 29.19 23.58
CA PHE A 427 -2.16 28.03 23.61
C PHE A 427 -2.06 27.14 22.36
N LEU A 428 -1.80 27.75 21.20
CA LEU A 428 -1.63 27.04 19.94
C LEU A 428 -0.18 26.71 19.63
N ASP A 429 0.76 27.09 20.50
CA ASP A 429 2.21 26.96 20.30
C ASP A 429 2.67 27.68 19.01
N ILE A 430 2.20 28.93 18.84
CA ILE A 430 2.51 29.81 17.71
C ILE A 430 3.32 31.00 18.23
N ASN A 431 4.52 31.21 17.69
CA ASN A 431 5.39 32.34 17.99
C ASN A 431 6.02 32.86 16.68
N GLY A 432 5.45 33.95 16.17
CA GLY A 432 5.70 34.48 14.84
C GLY A 432 5.05 33.64 13.73
N LEU A 433 4.70 34.28 12.62
CA LEU A 433 4.25 33.60 11.41
C LEU A 433 5.17 33.93 10.24
N TYR A 434 5.43 32.93 9.41
CA TYR A 434 6.03 33.07 8.09
C TYR A 434 5.06 32.48 7.08
N GLN A 435 4.84 33.21 6.00
CA GLN A 435 3.94 32.82 4.94
C GLN A 435 4.65 32.92 3.60
N GLN A 436 4.42 31.92 2.76
CA GLN A 436 4.83 31.91 1.35
C GLN A 436 3.61 31.56 0.50
N PHE A 437 3.38 32.34 -0.55
CA PHE A 437 2.43 32.03 -1.60
C PHE A 437 3.17 31.89 -2.93
N ILE A 438 2.77 30.93 -3.73
CA ILE A 438 3.28 30.71 -5.07
C ILE A 438 2.08 30.61 -6.01
N PRO A 439 1.53 31.74 -6.48
CA PRO A 439 0.68 31.73 -7.66
C PRO A 439 1.46 31.24 -8.88
N SER A 440 0.85 30.33 -9.63
CA SER A 440 1.35 29.82 -10.90
C SER A 440 0.27 29.76 -11.96
N ILE A 441 0.69 29.91 -13.22
CA ILE A 441 -0.15 29.74 -14.40
C ILE A 441 0.56 28.76 -15.32
N ASN A 442 -0.16 27.75 -15.80
CA ASN A 442 0.35 26.81 -16.78
C ASN A 442 -0.58 26.81 -18.00
N TYR A 443 -0.08 27.29 -19.13
CA TYR A 443 -0.75 27.17 -20.42
C TYR A 443 -0.17 25.96 -21.17
N THR A 444 -1.05 25.07 -21.64
CA THR A 444 -0.67 23.91 -22.45
C THR A 444 -1.59 23.77 -23.65
N ARG A 445 -0.99 23.52 -24.82
CA ARG A 445 -1.69 23.17 -26.05
C ARG A 445 -1.05 21.94 -26.68
N ILE A 446 -1.86 20.89 -26.80
CA ILE A 446 -1.60 19.65 -27.51
C ILE A 446 -2.68 19.54 -28.59
N PRO A 447 -2.37 19.82 -29.87
CA PRO A 447 -3.32 19.64 -30.96
C PRO A 447 -3.76 18.18 -31.11
N LYS A 448 -4.90 17.95 -31.77
CA LYS A 448 -5.39 16.59 -32.08
C LYS A 448 -4.29 15.72 -32.71
N PRO A 449 -3.96 14.56 -32.11
CA PRO A 449 -3.00 13.62 -32.69
C PRO A 449 -3.47 13.12 -34.06
N ASN A 450 -2.53 12.74 -34.93
CA ASN A 450 -2.84 12.21 -36.27
C ASN A 450 -3.55 10.84 -36.27
N VAL A 451 -3.57 10.14 -35.13
CA VAL A 451 -4.28 8.87 -34.94
C VAL A 451 -5.18 8.99 -33.72
N GLU A 452 -6.47 8.76 -33.92
CA GLU A 452 -7.49 8.82 -32.87
C GLU A 452 -7.36 7.64 -31.89
N ARG A 453 -7.64 7.90 -30.60
CA ARG A 453 -7.47 6.95 -29.49
C ARG A 453 -8.40 5.74 -29.60
N GLU A 454 -9.55 5.91 -30.25
CA GLU A 454 -10.62 4.92 -30.41
C GLU A 454 -10.16 3.69 -31.18
N TYR A 455 -9.17 3.85 -32.06
CA TYR A 455 -8.62 2.74 -32.84
C TYR A 455 -7.39 2.08 -32.20
N LEU A 456 -6.93 2.60 -31.07
CA LEU A 456 -5.79 2.06 -30.34
C LEU A 456 -6.29 1.15 -29.22
N TYR A 457 -5.65 0.01 -29.09
CA TYR A 457 -5.81 -0.87 -27.94
C TYR A 457 -5.45 -0.14 -26.65
N TYR A 458 -6.14 -0.48 -25.57
CA TYR A 458 -5.92 0.14 -24.27
C TYR A 458 -5.02 -0.72 -23.38
N PHE A 459 -3.88 -0.17 -23.00
CA PHE A 459 -2.98 -0.75 -21.99
C PHE A 459 -2.74 0.22 -20.84
N ASP A 460 -2.61 1.52 -21.12
CA ASP A 460 -2.45 2.58 -20.12
C ASP A 460 -2.76 3.99 -20.69
N ALA A 461 -2.49 5.02 -19.89
CA ALA A 461 -2.63 6.44 -20.23
C ALA A 461 -2.09 6.83 -21.61
N THR A 462 -0.99 6.20 -22.05
CA THR A 462 -0.34 6.50 -23.33
C THR A 462 -1.29 6.29 -24.48
N ASP A 463 -2.17 5.30 -24.44
CA ASP A 463 -3.02 4.95 -25.58
C ASP A 463 -4.20 5.92 -25.74
N ARG A 464 -4.43 6.78 -24.75
CA ARG A 464 -5.60 7.70 -24.65
C ARG A 464 -5.27 9.17 -24.89
N LEU A 465 -4.19 9.46 -25.62
CA LEU A 465 -3.91 10.84 -26.04
C LEU A 465 -5.00 11.41 -26.95
N GLU A 466 -5.38 12.64 -26.64
CA GLU A 466 -6.35 13.44 -27.38
C GLU A 466 -5.89 14.90 -27.46
N GLU A 467 -6.67 15.73 -28.13
CA GLU A 467 -6.47 17.18 -28.11
C GLU A 467 -6.61 17.71 -26.70
N ASN A 468 -5.69 18.57 -26.27
CA ASN A 468 -5.77 19.20 -24.96
C ASN A 468 -5.36 20.68 -25.07
N HIS A 469 -6.24 21.57 -24.65
CA HIS A 469 -5.99 23.01 -24.72
C HIS A 469 -6.55 23.66 -23.46
N PHE A 470 -5.66 23.97 -22.52
CA PHE A 470 -6.07 24.47 -21.21
C PHE A 470 -5.13 25.52 -20.64
N VAL A 471 -5.70 26.33 -19.75
CA VAL A 471 -4.98 27.17 -18.81
C VAL A 471 -5.27 26.65 -17.42
N ARG A 472 -4.24 26.28 -16.67
CA ARG A 472 -4.35 25.97 -15.25
C ARG A 472 -3.87 27.16 -14.44
N LEU A 473 -4.70 27.60 -13.50
CA LEU A 473 -4.35 28.54 -12.45
C LEU A 473 -4.08 27.76 -11.18
N GLU A 474 -2.96 28.01 -10.53
CA GLU A 474 -2.52 27.32 -9.33
C GLU A 474 -2.11 28.31 -8.25
N LEU A 475 -2.38 27.95 -6.99
CA LEU A 475 -1.93 28.70 -5.83
C LEU A 475 -1.48 27.73 -4.75
N ASP A 476 -0.18 27.68 -4.50
CA ASP A 476 0.37 27.03 -3.31
C ASP A 476 0.56 28.04 -2.18
N SER A 477 0.16 27.67 -0.97
CA SER A 477 0.33 28.47 0.23
C SER A 477 0.93 27.63 1.37
N TYR A 478 2.01 28.16 1.93
CA TYR A 478 2.74 27.58 3.05
C TYR A 478 2.76 28.57 4.20
N TRP A 479 2.26 28.16 5.36
CA TRP A 479 2.33 28.92 6.60
C TRP A 479 3.12 28.14 7.63
N GLN A 480 4.05 28.81 8.28
CA GLN A 480 4.96 28.25 9.27
C GLN A 480 5.03 29.15 10.48
N THR A 481 5.35 28.56 11.62
CA THR A 481 5.58 29.27 12.88
C THR A 481 6.82 28.71 13.56
N LEU A 482 7.36 29.45 14.53
CA LEU A 482 8.23 28.87 15.54
C LEU A 482 7.36 28.46 16.73
N ASN A 483 7.63 27.29 17.31
CA ASN A 483 7.09 26.99 18.63
C ASN A 483 7.86 27.77 19.72
N PHE A 484 7.37 27.73 20.95
CA PHE A 484 8.06 28.40 22.07
C PHE A 484 9.42 27.78 22.42
N ALA A 485 9.72 26.58 21.92
CA ALA A 485 11.04 25.94 21.96
C ALA A 485 11.95 26.32 20.76
N ARG A 486 11.56 27.30 19.93
CA ARG A 486 12.27 27.78 18.74
C ARG A 486 12.48 26.76 17.61
N GLN A 487 11.63 25.75 17.55
CA GLN A 487 11.58 24.80 16.45
C GLN A 487 10.53 25.23 15.43
N ARG A 488 10.86 25.11 14.14
CA ARG A 488 9.95 25.44 13.04
C ARG A 488 8.85 24.38 12.93
N ARG A 489 7.61 24.83 12.77
CA ARG A 489 6.43 23.97 12.56
C ARG A 489 5.63 24.48 11.35
N GLN A 490 5.20 23.56 10.48
CA GLN A 490 4.23 23.86 9.44
C GLN A 490 2.83 23.99 10.07
N LEU A 491 2.19 25.15 9.90
CA LEU A 491 0.82 25.38 10.35
C LEU A 491 -0.19 25.03 9.28
N LEU A 492 -0.01 25.53 8.07
CA LEU A 492 -0.94 25.31 6.96
C LEU A 492 -0.13 25.04 5.69
N ARG A 493 -0.41 23.95 5.01
CA ARG A 493 -0.02 23.74 3.62
C ARG A 493 -1.31 23.57 2.83
N THR A 494 -1.58 24.45 1.86
CA THR A 494 -2.76 24.32 0.99
C THR A 494 -2.37 24.60 -0.44
N SER A 495 -2.95 23.83 -1.36
CA SER A 495 -2.78 23.96 -2.80
C SER A 495 -4.15 24.01 -3.44
N VAL A 496 -4.37 24.98 -4.32
CA VAL A 496 -5.60 25.10 -5.12
C VAL A 496 -5.20 25.11 -6.59
N TYR A 497 -5.92 24.38 -7.44
CA TYR A 497 -5.88 24.58 -8.88
C TYR A 497 -7.27 24.80 -9.46
N CYS A 498 -7.33 25.47 -10.59
CA CYS A 498 -8.51 25.61 -11.43
C CYS A 498 -8.10 25.42 -12.89
N ASP A 499 -8.67 24.40 -13.53
CA ASP A 499 -8.50 24.12 -14.95
C ASP A 499 -9.57 24.83 -15.77
N LEU A 500 -9.11 25.52 -16.80
CA LEU A 500 -9.93 26.22 -17.78
C LEU A 500 -9.63 25.64 -19.17
N LEU A 501 -10.51 24.77 -19.65
CA LEU A 501 -10.46 24.21 -20.99
C LEU A 501 -10.89 25.27 -22.00
N VAL A 502 -10.05 25.52 -22.99
CA VAL A 502 -10.29 26.49 -24.06
C VAL A 502 -11.17 25.88 -25.15
N ASP A 503 -10.88 24.64 -25.53
CA ASP A 503 -11.62 23.86 -26.52
C ASP A 503 -12.01 22.50 -25.91
N PRO A 504 -13.23 22.35 -25.35
CA PRO A 504 -13.67 21.08 -24.78
C PRO A 504 -13.85 20.04 -25.90
N VAL A 505 -13.24 18.86 -25.72
CA VAL A 505 -13.20 17.77 -26.71
C VAL A 505 -14.58 17.11 -26.91
N ASP A 506 -15.46 17.18 -25.90
CA ASP A 506 -16.80 16.61 -25.95
C ASP A 506 -17.93 17.62 -25.75
N SER A 507 -19.04 17.39 -26.46
CA SER A 507 -20.26 18.21 -26.47
C SER A 507 -20.97 18.41 -25.12
N ALA A 508 -20.49 17.75 -24.05
CA ALA A 508 -21.05 17.81 -22.70
C ALA A 508 -20.30 18.84 -21.84
N SER A 509 -20.73 20.11 -21.91
CA SER A 509 -20.66 21.19 -20.89
C SER A 509 -19.67 21.15 -19.70
N HIS A 510 -18.48 20.59 -19.82
CA HIS A 510 -17.46 20.52 -18.77
C HIS A 510 -16.20 21.20 -19.26
N ARG A 511 -15.86 22.34 -18.65
CA ARG A 511 -14.74 23.21 -19.00
C ARG A 511 -13.58 23.10 -18.00
N GLY A 512 -13.60 22.09 -17.12
CA GLY A 512 -12.48 21.73 -16.25
C GLY A 512 -12.88 21.46 -14.80
N ASP A 513 -11.85 21.30 -13.98
CA ASP A 513 -11.95 20.93 -12.57
C ASP A 513 -11.27 21.97 -11.66
N LEU A 514 -11.80 22.14 -10.46
CA LEU A 514 -11.20 22.92 -9.38
C LEU A 514 -10.83 21.97 -8.25
N GLY A 515 -9.53 21.78 -8.02
CA GLY A 515 -9.01 20.97 -6.93
C GLY A 515 -8.51 21.82 -5.78
N TRP A 516 -8.83 21.43 -4.55
CA TRP A 516 -8.36 22.09 -3.33
C TRP A 516 -7.94 21.06 -2.30
N ARG A 517 -6.66 21.02 -1.98
CA ARG A 517 -6.11 20.17 -0.92
C ARG A 517 -5.38 20.98 0.12
N GLY A 518 -5.35 20.50 1.35
CA GLY A 518 -4.52 21.09 2.37
C GLY A 518 -4.50 20.33 3.68
N GLU A 519 -3.56 20.75 4.51
CA GLU A 519 -3.30 20.25 5.85
C GLU A 519 -3.07 21.45 6.76
N LEU A 520 -3.88 21.56 7.81
CA LEU A 520 -3.82 22.55 8.88
C LEU A 520 -3.44 21.85 10.19
N ASN A 521 -2.22 22.07 10.68
CA ASN A 521 -1.75 21.64 11.99
C ASN A 521 -1.76 22.82 12.96
N LEU A 522 -2.96 23.27 13.35
CA LEU A 522 -3.15 24.47 14.18
C LEU A 522 -2.42 24.36 15.53
N ALA A 523 -2.52 23.20 16.19
CA ALA A 523 -1.79 22.86 17.41
C ALA A 523 -1.21 21.44 17.31
N PRO A 524 -0.22 21.04 18.14
CA PRO A 524 0.27 19.65 18.13
C PRO A 524 -0.84 18.60 18.30
N TRP A 525 -1.91 18.96 19.00
CA TRP A 525 -3.09 18.15 19.28
C TRP A 525 -4.30 18.46 18.37
N LEU A 526 -4.22 19.39 17.43
CA LEU A 526 -5.35 19.76 16.55
C LEU A 526 -4.88 19.87 15.11
N GLY A 527 -5.35 18.93 14.29
CA GLY A 527 -5.07 18.86 12.86
C GLY A 527 -6.36 18.79 12.04
N PHE A 528 -6.36 19.38 10.84
CA PHE A 528 -7.45 19.26 9.88
C PHE A 528 -6.87 19.09 8.47
N ASN A 529 -7.28 18.03 7.78
CA ASN A 529 -6.89 17.74 6.42
C ASN A 529 -8.11 17.80 5.52
N TRP A 530 -7.91 18.25 4.28
CA TRP A 530 -8.96 18.24 3.28
C TRP A 530 -8.41 17.99 1.88
N ARG A 531 -9.25 17.42 1.05
CA ARG A 531 -9.05 17.22 -0.38
C ARG A 531 -10.42 17.28 -1.04
N ASN A 532 -10.64 18.29 -1.86
CA ASN A 532 -11.92 18.56 -2.50
C ASN A 532 -11.73 18.74 -4.01
N LEU A 533 -12.66 18.19 -4.79
CA LEU A 533 -12.74 18.36 -6.22
C LEU A 533 -14.12 18.93 -6.56
N PHE A 534 -14.14 20.00 -7.33
CA PHE A 534 -15.36 20.63 -7.84
C PHE A 534 -15.30 20.66 -9.36
N ASN A 535 -16.45 20.55 -10.01
CA ASN A 535 -16.58 20.90 -11.42
C ASN A 535 -16.45 22.42 -11.55
N SER A 536 -15.50 22.91 -12.37
CA SER A 536 -15.16 24.35 -12.41
C SER A 536 -16.27 25.23 -12.99
N ASP A 537 -17.16 24.68 -13.82
CA ASP A 537 -18.30 25.42 -14.39
C ASP A 537 -19.46 25.58 -13.41
N SER A 538 -19.90 24.46 -12.85
CA SER A 538 -21.11 24.40 -12.03
C SER A 538 -20.83 24.60 -10.54
N PHE A 539 -19.55 24.60 -10.14
CA PHE A 539 -19.09 24.58 -8.75
C PHE A 539 -19.72 23.45 -7.91
N LYS A 540 -20.26 22.42 -8.56
CA LYS A 540 -20.78 21.24 -7.87
C LYS A 540 -19.60 20.41 -7.36
N LEU A 541 -19.68 20.02 -6.10
CA LEU A 541 -18.72 19.15 -5.44
C LEU A 541 -18.76 17.76 -6.10
N ASN A 542 -17.63 17.32 -6.66
CA ASN A 542 -17.42 15.98 -7.20
C ASN A 542 -16.99 15.01 -6.11
N SER A 543 -16.05 15.46 -5.27
CA SER A 543 -15.46 14.66 -4.21
C SER A 543 -14.97 15.55 -3.06
N ALA A 544 -15.16 15.10 -1.82
CA ALA A 544 -14.61 15.70 -0.61
C ALA A 544 -14.09 14.61 0.31
N ASP A 545 -12.84 14.73 0.75
CA ASP A 545 -12.23 13.97 1.82
C ASP A 545 -11.76 14.95 2.88
N LEU A 546 -12.36 14.89 4.06
CA LEU A 546 -12.14 15.79 5.19
C LEU A 546 -11.76 14.96 6.41
N ALA A 547 -10.71 15.35 7.14
CA ALA A 547 -10.32 14.65 8.36
C ALA A 547 -9.91 15.62 9.48
N LEU A 548 -10.58 15.54 10.62
CA LEU A 548 -10.28 16.27 11.84
C LEU A 548 -9.59 15.36 12.85
N ARG A 549 -8.39 15.73 13.30
CA ARG A 549 -7.62 15.05 14.34
C ARG A 549 -7.59 15.87 15.62
N LEU A 550 -7.95 15.23 16.73
CA LEU A 550 -7.81 15.73 18.10
C LEU A 550 -6.84 14.83 18.88
N GLY A 551 -5.95 15.42 19.67
CA GLY A 551 -4.95 14.70 20.48
C GLY A 551 -3.68 14.30 19.71
N THR A 552 -2.79 13.53 20.34
CA THR A 552 -1.51 13.10 19.73
C THR A 552 -1.40 11.58 19.64
N THR A 553 -0.54 11.06 18.76
CA THR A 553 -0.31 9.61 18.60
C THR A 553 0.29 8.96 19.86
N SER A 554 0.95 9.73 20.72
CA SER A 554 1.51 9.30 22.00
C SER A 554 0.54 9.41 23.19
N SER A 555 -0.62 10.03 23.00
CA SER A 555 -1.64 10.26 24.03
C SER A 555 -3.03 9.88 23.51
N ALA A 556 -4.09 10.29 24.21
CA ALA A 556 -5.44 10.13 23.69
C ALA A 556 -5.56 10.86 22.35
N ASN A 557 -6.11 10.20 21.34
CA ASN A 557 -6.44 10.83 20.06
C ASN A 557 -7.75 10.30 19.49
N ILE A 558 -8.40 11.18 18.74
CA ILE A 558 -9.64 10.91 18.01
C ILE A 558 -9.49 11.52 16.63
N THR A 559 -9.87 10.78 15.60
CA THR A 559 -9.94 11.24 14.22
C THR A 559 -11.35 11.03 13.71
N LEU A 560 -11.98 12.10 13.24
CA LEU A 560 -13.25 12.07 12.53
C LEU A 560 -12.94 12.36 11.06
N SER A 561 -13.33 11.47 10.16
CA SER A 561 -13.16 11.66 8.71
C SER A 561 -14.50 11.56 8.00
N TYR A 562 -14.68 12.35 6.97
CA TYR A 562 -15.86 12.36 6.11
C TYR A 562 -15.39 12.28 4.67
N PHE A 563 -15.91 11.31 3.93
CA PHE A 563 -15.68 11.12 2.52
C PHE A 563 -17.01 11.23 1.79
N HIS A 564 -17.04 12.01 0.72
CA HIS A 564 -18.18 12.12 -0.18
C HIS A 564 -17.66 12.09 -1.61
N GLN A 565 -18.36 11.36 -2.46
CA GLN A 565 -18.09 11.26 -3.88
C GLN A 565 -19.42 11.06 -4.59
N ARG A 566 -19.67 11.81 -5.66
CA ARG A 566 -20.84 11.60 -6.51
C ARG A 566 -20.48 10.78 -7.75
N SER A 567 -21.48 10.49 -8.58
CA SER A 567 -21.21 10.03 -9.94
C SER A 567 -20.63 11.18 -10.77
N PHE A 568 -19.39 11.05 -11.21
CA PHE A 568 -18.76 11.98 -12.16
C PHE A 568 -17.64 11.30 -12.94
N SER A 569 -17.28 11.87 -14.09
CA SER A 569 -16.07 11.48 -14.82
C SER A 569 -15.14 12.70 -14.81
N PRO A 570 -13.91 12.59 -14.27
CA PRO A 570 -12.97 13.69 -14.29
C PRO A 570 -12.54 13.96 -15.73
N HIS A 571 -12.21 15.21 -16.04
CA HIS A 571 -11.50 15.50 -17.29
C HIS A 571 -10.01 15.65 -16.99
N TYR A 572 -9.22 14.75 -17.58
CA TYR A 572 -7.80 14.70 -17.30
C TYR A 572 -7.03 15.72 -18.15
N VAL A 573 -6.60 16.82 -17.54
CA VAL A 573 -5.62 17.70 -18.17
C VAL A 573 -4.24 17.05 -18.14
N GLN A 574 -3.59 16.96 -19.30
CA GLN A 574 -2.28 16.31 -19.44
C GLN A 574 -1.27 17.24 -20.09
N SER A 575 0.00 17.09 -19.71
CA SER A 575 1.11 17.68 -20.45
C SER A 575 2.30 16.72 -20.48
N PHE A 576 3.02 16.71 -21.60
CA PHE A 576 4.25 15.96 -21.83
C PHE A 576 5.42 16.58 -21.07
N GLY A 577 5.41 17.91 -20.91
CA GLY A 577 6.51 18.65 -20.30
C GLY A 577 6.45 18.83 -18.79
N THR A 578 5.28 18.70 -18.17
CA THR A 578 5.05 19.14 -16.80
C THR A 578 4.12 18.22 -16.06
N GLU A 579 4.53 17.90 -14.84
CA GLU A 579 3.74 17.12 -13.92
C GLU A 579 2.71 18.03 -13.25
N LEU A 580 1.44 17.71 -13.49
CA LEU A 580 0.32 18.42 -12.92
C LEU A 580 -0.31 17.54 -11.85
N TRP A 581 -0.33 18.02 -10.61
CA TRP A 581 -1.01 17.30 -9.55
C TRP A 581 -2.52 17.45 -9.72
N GLN A 582 -3.28 16.40 -9.41
CA GLN A 582 -4.74 16.43 -9.42
C GLN A 582 -5.26 15.84 -8.11
N VAL A 583 -6.46 16.27 -7.69
CA VAL A 583 -7.08 15.77 -6.46
C VAL A 583 -7.53 14.32 -6.61
N MET A 584 -8.08 13.99 -7.78
CA MET A 584 -8.45 12.65 -8.19
C MET A 584 -8.05 12.43 -9.64
N GLY A 585 -7.77 11.19 -10.00
CA GLY A 585 -7.25 10.80 -11.32
C GLY A 585 -5.89 10.11 -11.18
N SER A 586 -5.89 8.79 -11.31
CA SER A 586 -4.73 8.11 -11.90
C SER A 586 -4.82 8.37 -13.41
N GLY A 587 -3.70 8.57 -14.10
CA GLY A 587 -3.70 8.74 -15.58
C GLY A 587 -4.24 7.52 -16.35
N ASP A 588 -4.77 6.51 -15.65
CA ASP A 588 -4.93 5.15 -16.12
C ASP A 588 -6.39 4.72 -16.22
N LEU A 589 -7.35 5.62 -16.51
CA LEU A 589 -8.68 5.34 -17.10
C LEU A 589 -9.61 6.57 -16.95
N PRO A 590 -10.55 6.81 -17.86
CA PRO A 590 -11.76 7.57 -17.54
C PRO A 590 -12.65 6.72 -16.63
N ILE A 591 -12.30 6.69 -15.35
CA ILE A 591 -13.12 6.06 -14.33
C ILE A 591 -14.31 6.98 -14.13
N THR A 592 -15.49 6.58 -14.61
CA THR A 592 -16.72 7.11 -14.04
C THR A 592 -16.76 6.66 -12.60
N TYR A 593 -16.51 7.60 -11.70
CA TYR A 593 -16.59 7.34 -10.27
C TYR A 593 -18.05 7.08 -9.90
N SER A 594 -18.27 6.10 -9.03
CA SER A 594 -19.60 5.80 -8.49
C SER A 594 -19.85 6.62 -7.22
N PRO A 595 -21.12 6.91 -6.89
CA PRO A 595 -21.47 7.53 -5.62
C PRO A 595 -20.94 6.73 -4.42
N ALA A 596 -20.39 7.44 -3.43
CA ALA A 596 -19.91 6.87 -2.20
C ALA A 596 -19.85 7.95 -1.12
N GLU A 597 -20.40 7.68 0.05
CA GLU A 597 -20.39 8.63 1.15
C GLU A 597 -20.17 7.89 2.47
N PHE A 598 -19.13 8.26 3.21
CA PHE A 598 -18.73 7.59 4.45
C PHE A 598 -18.40 8.59 5.55
N ILE A 599 -18.85 8.27 6.76
CA ILE A 599 -18.33 8.88 7.98
C ILE A 599 -17.51 7.85 8.76
N ASN A 600 -16.30 8.25 9.16
CA ASN A 600 -15.35 7.39 9.83
C ASN A 600 -14.92 8.03 11.15
N LEU A 601 -15.01 7.27 12.23
CA LEU A 601 -14.49 7.65 13.54
C LEU A 601 -13.38 6.67 13.92
N ALA A 602 -12.22 7.16 14.29
CA ALA A 602 -11.13 6.36 14.83
C ALA A 602 -10.60 6.99 16.11
N GLY A 603 -10.16 6.18 17.06
CA GLY A 603 -9.59 6.73 18.28
C GLY A 603 -8.71 5.76 19.04
N TYR A 604 -7.84 6.33 19.86
CA TYR A 604 -7.00 5.64 20.83
C TYR A 604 -7.07 6.38 22.15
N LEU A 605 -7.33 5.65 23.23
CA LEU A 605 -7.48 6.18 24.57
C LEU A 605 -6.63 5.36 25.55
N PRO A 606 -5.54 5.92 26.11
CA PRO A 606 -4.86 5.30 27.23
C PRO A 606 -5.74 5.42 28.48
N LEU A 607 -6.25 4.29 28.98
CA LEU A 607 -7.06 4.21 30.20
C LEU A 607 -6.19 4.14 31.48
N GLY A 608 -4.86 4.24 31.31
CA GLY A 608 -3.85 4.21 32.36
C GLY A 608 -2.47 3.88 31.78
N LEU A 609 -1.49 3.57 32.64
CA LEU A 609 -0.13 3.20 32.20
C LEU A 609 -0.06 1.83 31.50
N LYS A 610 -1.03 0.96 31.79
CA LYS A 610 -1.04 -0.45 31.38
C LYS A 610 -2.22 -0.84 30.48
N THR A 611 -3.25 0.00 30.40
CA THR A 611 -4.48 -0.31 29.65
C THR A 611 -4.69 0.72 28.56
N SER A 612 -5.04 0.27 27.36
CA SER A 612 -5.45 1.15 26.26
C SER A 612 -6.66 0.58 25.52
N LEU A 613 -7.52 1.48 25.08
CA LEU A 613 -8.65 1.20 24.20
C LEU A 613 -8.38 1.83 22.84
N SER A 614 -8.61 1.11 21.76
CA SER A 614 -8.65 1.67 20.42
C SER A 614 -9.88 1.21 19.68
N GLY A 615 -10.42 2.06 18.82
CA GLY A 615 -11.55 1.67 17.99
C GLY A 615 -11.60 2.41 16.67
N ARG A 616 -12.32 1.82 15.73
CA ARG A 616 -12.72 2.41 14.46
C ARG A 616 -14.19 2.10 14.21
N TYR A 617 -14.91 3.04 13.64
CA TYR A 617 -16.30 2.91 13.22
C TYR A 617 -16.45 3.60 11.86
N SER A 618 -17.17 2.97 10.95
CA SER A 618 -17.42 3.44 9.60
C SER A 618 -18.90 3.21 9.26
N TYR A 619 -19.55 4.24 8.74
CA TYR A 619 -20.94 4.19 8.31
C TYR A 619 -21.04 4.70 6.88
N ASP A 620 -21.72 3.94 6.03
CA ASP A 620 -22.00 4.26 4.64
C ASP A 620 -23.30 5.07 4.59
N LEU A 621 -23.16 6.38 4.37
CA LEU A 621 -24.28 7.32 4.29
C LEU A 621 -25.05 7.15 2.97
N GLU A 622 -24.39 6.73 1.89
CA GLU A 622 -25.02 6.50 0.58
C GLU A 622 -25.94 5.28 0.62
N LYS A 623 -25.51 4.21 1.30
CA LYS A 623 -26.31 2.97 1.47
C LYS A 623 -27.15 2.96 2.74
N GLU A 624 -27.13 4.05 3.51
CA GLU A 624 -27.80 4.19 4.82
C GLU A 624 -27.56 2.99 5.75
N GLN A 625 -26.32 2.48 5.81
CA GLN A 625 -26.02 1.28 6.56
C GLN A 625 -24.66 1.34 7.26
N PHE A 626 -24.57 0.51 8.30
CA PHE A 626 -23.30 0.21 8.94
C PHE A 626 -22.31 -0.41 7.93
N ALA A 627 -21.08 0.12 7.89
CA ALA A 627 -20.03 -0.42 7.02
C ALA A 627 -19.07 -1.35 7.78
N ASN A 628 -18.44 -0.83 8.85
CA ASN A 628 -17.62 -1.64 9.75
C ASN A 628 -17.39 -0.97 11.12
N ALA A 629 -17.04 -1.78 12.11
CA ALA A 629 -16.56 -1.35 13.41
C ALA A 629 -15.49 -2.31 13.94
N SER A 630 -14.55 -1.75 14.69
CA SER A 630 -13.59 -2.52 15.45
C SER A 630 -13.33 -1.86 16.78
N VAL A 631 -13.20 -2.64 17.84
CA VAL A 631 -12.85 -2.19 19.18
C VAL A 631 -11.86 -3.16 19.77
N ILE A 632 -10.73 -2.66 20.26
CA ILE A 632 -9.66 -3.45 20.86
C ILE A 632 -9.33 -2.88 22.23
N LEU A 633 -9.43 -3.74 23.25
CA LEU A 633 -8.96 -3.47 24.60
C LEU A 633 -7.64 -4.21 24.82
N ASP A 634 -6.56 -3.46 25.05
CA ASP A 634 -5.23 -3.99 25.36
C ASP A 634 -4.90 -3.73 26.84
N HIS A 635 -4.51 -4.77 27.56
CA HIS A 635 -4.03 -4.66 28.94
C HIS A 635 -2.67 -5.34 29.09
N ARG A 636 -1.72 -4.60 29.66
CA ARG A 636 -0.33 -5.01 29.85
C ARG A 636 -0.06 -5.28 31.31
N PHE A 637 0.18 -6.53 31.64
CA PHE A 637 0.79 -6.91 32.90
C PHE A 637 2.31 -6.71 32.83
N GLU A 638 3.02 -7.02 33.91
CA GLU A 638 4.46 -6.77 33.98
C GLU A 638 5.26 -7.56 32.94
N CYS A 639 4.90 -8.83 32.73
CA CYS A 639 5.63 -9.78 31.89
C CYS A 639 4.81 -10.41 30.75
N TRP A 640 3.51 -10.12 30.69
CA TRP A 640 2.59 -10.58 29.65
C TRP A 640 1.47 -9.56 29.44
N GLY A 641 0.71 -9.69 28.35
CA GLY A 641 -0.41 -8.83 28.02
C GLY A 641 -1.53 -9.63 27.37
N ILE A 642 -2.73 -9.08 27.46
CA ILE A 642 -3.94 -9.61 26.86
C ILE A 642 -4.56 -8.54 25.96
N ALA A 643 -5.02 -8.94 24.79
CA ALA A 643 -5.84 -8.11 23.92
C ALA A 643 -7.14 -8.82 23.60
N VAL A 644 -8.25 -8.11 23.75
CA VAL A 644 -9.59 -8.56 23.35
C VAL A 644 -10.07 -7.64 22.25
N GLY A 645 -10.40 -8.22 21.10
CA GLY A 645 -10.88 -7.49 19.92
C GLY A 645 -12.29 -7.92 19.55
N TYR A 646 -13.12 -6.94 19.22
CA TYR A 646 -14.37 -7.11 18.49
C TYR A 646 -14.21 -6.45 17.13
N MET A 647 -14.64 -7.12 16.06
CA MET A 647 -14.68 -6.58 14.71
C MET A 647 -15.99 -7.00 14.06
N GLU A 648 -16.62 -6.09 13.34
CA GLU A 648 -17.85 -6.32 12.59
C GLU A 648 -17.75 -5.57 11.27
N ASP A 649 -18.08 -6.23 10.17
CA ASP A 649 -18.36 -5.60 8.88
C ASP A 649 -19.76 -6.03 8.42
N THR A 650 -20.14 -5.68 7.19
CA THR A 650 -21.47 -5.98 6.64
C THR A 650 -21.80 -7.47 6.56
N GLU A 651 -20.79 -8.34 6.53
CA GLU A 651 -20.94 -9.79 6.31
C GLU A 651 -20.51 -10.63 7.52
N ASN A 652 -19.59 -10.11 8.33
CA ASN A 652 -18.85 -10.90 9.29
C ASN A 652 -18.74 -10.22 10.65
N ARG A 653 -18.87 -11.04 11.69
CA ARG A 653 -18.67 -10.65 13.10
C ARG A 653 -17.57 -11.52 13.69
N SER A 654 -16.58 -10.89 14.29
CA SER A 654 -15.40 -11.53 14.87
C SER A 654 -15.17 -11.07 16.30
N ILE A 655 -14.96 -12.04 17.19
CA ILE A 655 -14.38 -11.81 18.51
C ILE A 655 -13.06 -12.56 18.58
N MET A 656 -12.01 -11.88 19.03
CA MET A 656 -10.66 -12.44 19.11
C MET A 656 -10.04 -12.22 20.48
N PHE A 657 -9.30 -13.22 20.95
CA PHE A 657 -8.51 -13.17 22.18
C PHE A 657 -7.04 -13.45 21.89
N SER A 658 -6.18 -12.58 22.43
CA SER A 658 -4.73 -12.72 22.34
C SER A 658 -4.06 -12.75 23.69
N VAL A 659 -3.01 -13.57 23.80
CA VAL A 659 -2.03 -13.48 24.88
C VAL A 659 -0.65 -13.26 24.28
N TYR A 660 0.13 -12.34 24.86
CA TYR A 660 1.49 -12.05 24.39
C TYR A 660 2.45 -11.74 25.56
N LEU A 661 3.76 -11.87 25.34
CA LEU A 661 4.78 -11.53 26.33
C LEU A 661 5.25 -10.07 26.16
N THR A 662 5.31 -9.30 27.25
CA THR A 662 5.68 -7.87 27.25
C THR A 662 7.18 -7.63 27.28
N ALA A 663 7.94 -8.60 27.80
CA ALA A 663 9.39 -8.52 27.97
C ALA A 663 10.18 -8.43 26.64
N PHE A 664 9.52 -8.71 25.51
CA PHE A 664 10.12 -8.61 24.18
C PHE A 664 9.50 -7.42 23.46
N PRO A 665 10.20 -6.27 23.41
CA PRO A 665 9.66 -5.06 22.83
C PRO A 665 9.46 -5.27 21.32
N GLU A 666 8.33 -4.78 20.82
CA GLU A 666 7.98 -4.63 19.40
C GLU A 666 7.51 -5.85 18.59
N LYS A 667 7.97 -7.09 18.83
CA LYS A 667 7.71 -8.18 17.86
C LYS A 667 6.46 -9.03 18.11
N THR A 668 5.95 -9.13 19.33
CA THR A 668 4.74 -9.92 19.65
C THR A 668 3.44 -9.17 19.40
N ARG A 669 3.47 -7.82 19.32
CA ARG A 669 2.31 -6.98 18.99
C ARG A 669 1.88 -7.01 17.52
N ILE A 670 2.73 -7.55 16.64
CA ILE A 670 2.65 -7.30 15.19
C ILE A 670 1.36 -7.83 14.54
N HIS A 671 0.61 -8.75 15.17
CA HIS A 671 -0.64 -9.25 14.56
C HIS A 671 -1.89 -8.40 14.82
N TYR A 672 -1.91 -7.55 15.85
CA TYR A 672 -3.11 -6.74 16.19
C TYR A 672 -3.03 -5.33 15.60
N GLY A 673 -1.80 -4.84 15.41
CA GLY A 673 -1.53 -3.48 14.97
C GLY A 673 -1.44 -3.29 13.46
N GLN A 674 -0.97 -4.28 12.68
CA GLN A 674 -0.87 -4.09 11.21
C GLN A 674 -2.24 -4.16 10.51
N GLN A 675 -3.26 -4.74 11.14
CA GLN A 675 -4.65 -4.66 10.66
C GLN A 675 -5.21 -3.22 10.75
N LEU A 676 -4.60 -2.33 11.54
CA LEU A 676 -5.08 -0.96 11.75
C LEU A 676 -4.05 0.16 11.45
N LYS A 677 -2.74 -0.11 11.57
CA LYS A 677 -1.64 0.85 11.39
C LYS A 677 -1.18 1.03 9.93
N ASP A 678 -1.37 0.02 9.07
CA ASP A 678 -0.98 0.13 7.66
C ASP A 678 -1.99 0.94 6.82
N LYS A 679 -2.95 1.63 7.44
CA LYS A 679 -3.81 2.64 6.77
C LYS A 679 -3.30 4.08 6.89
N THR A 680 -2.08 4.29 7.40
CA THR A 680 -1.58 5.66 7.70
C THR A 680 -0.20 6.00 7.14
N ILE A 681 0.38 5.16 6.30
CA ILE A 681 1.59 5.50 5.56
C ILE A 681 1.44 4.87 4.17
N ASP A 682 1.38 5.72 3.14
CA ASP A 682 1.14 5.44 1.72
C ASP A 682 -0.34 5.39 1.27
N GLU A 683 -0.97 6.57 1.32
CA GLU A 683 -1.78 7.14 0.24
C GLU A 683 -1.31 8.58 -0.04
#